data_AF-A0A849EMB5-F1
#
_entry.id   AF-A0A849EMB5-F1
#
_cell.length_a   1.000
_cell.length_b   1.000
_cell.length_c   1.000
_cell.angle_alpha   90.00
_cell.angle_beta   90.00
_cell.angle_gamma   90.00
#
_symmetry.space_group_name_H-M   'P 1'
#
loop_
_entity.id
_entity.type
_entity.pdbx_description
1 polymer ?
#
loop_
_entity_poly.entity_id
_entity_poly.type
_entity_poly.pdbx_seq_one_letter_code
_entity_poly.pdbx_strand_id
1 'polypeptide(L)'
;MALGLFGWGNAPQHAGSPSKAPELETKALLEAEYYRAWAAYINYRLLQIRPLTQAKRWMDYHFFSMSEAADVQVGRNGWLFKRRSTDARRRGACDQTRSLQRFLLELETISHLVEKSGRCFVFSIAPDKATVYSEYISGAFAVEGCGKTFYDLLIDEHALTPLKCFVRLDHHLMAAKASGHLLFNKTEAVWNDRGAAVVAPALIQAIFDNGQRWASDPDDLASVLMDGASSPQARPHQKEGYYLSAAIIYGGSAIHRLLPHLAGPFSRIDAIVTDTIPSPNHAEHLSAYDAMVIIVDESELPDMRFDFDRLCRMLDIEALAEAQDRVPLKTISAGSKLSLSLIDQGLAIKSLGAEAFFNLPALPGSDGKTLRILALDISAAHADQLSWVIAGNADPTGTKSMPSKRTQLFLPLPVQPSVRMRINPGKTTGLFHLNSIKVLEFAHGMPHRAMPPVAQTRTVAETNPQAQSARSRQAAPPKNPANEAEPAAITLNDFYDHQIFQRQGTSSDTIISGTYTGIPTGIEARVLQYDNGVPVTPWRMVDSAPANGVFMGILTEVPQGGWYRLLVRFADRHGTFAQGDARWGIGILVGCIGQSNMREWFYTGEALHPHSLLALHRQGHWSAMDNRGNGAIAFGNRLIGKLGIPVGLLDYAVNGSGLRKEADWGMGYWSDRSEDAIYRQFIRGVAGAGGRLEYVVWMQGEADAARATITKSQYRSALARFIEMQVRAEIENAARQPFLPFLIVGMPNRPVGKDVPHQAIRDAQVAVTHEVPETYIAAISQDLDNAGRQHLAPEAYTALGLRTAQTVLYLLDEASNYRGPSVVGGQRIAADTFDVYLAHRGGFDFTPQEAISGWRASANGKFLPISSARRYDARTIRITLSKPAANAVLLYYLYGAMPEAQQAIHDNSTMELPLEPAKLKIE
;
A
#
# COMPACT_ATOMS: atom_id res chain seq x y z
N MET A 1 -23.31 36.45 39.63
CA MET A 1 -24.50 36.49 38.77
C MET A 1 -24.70 35.08 38.21
N ALA A 2 -25.81 34.48 38.61
CA ALA A 2 -26.44 33.21 38.21
C ALA A 2 -25.58 32.01 37.72
N LEU A 3 -25.49 31.01 38.62
CA LEU A 3 -25.43 29.59 38.29
C LEU A 3 -26.74 29.12 37.63
N GLY A 4 -26.65 28.12 36.74
CA GLY A 4 -27.77 27.30 36.25
C GLY A 4 -27.28 25.92 35.81
N LEU A 5 -27.55 24.92 36.66
CA LEU A 5 -27.32 23.48 36.48
C LEU A 5 -28.37 22.84 35.55
N PHE A 6 -27.99 21.79 34.80
CA PHE A 6 -28.73 20.53 34.54
C PHE A 6 -27.80 19.61 33.72
N GLY A 7 -27.53 18.34 33.99
CA GLY A 7 -27.80 17.43 35.10
C GLY A 7 -26.97 16.16 34.84
N TRP A 8 -26.17 15.72 35.81
CA TRP A 8 -25.46 14.44 35.77
C TRP A 8 -26.22 13.42 36.60
N GLY A 9 -26.62 12.32 35.97
CA GLY A 9 -27.20 11.16 36.66
C GLY A 9 -26.12 10.35 37.38
N ASN A 10 -26.10 10.46 38.71
CA ASN A 10 -25.65 9.53 39.74
C ASN A 10 -24.65 8.41 39.36
N ALA A 11 -23.38 8.62 39.73
CA ALA A 11 -22.48 7.55 40.12
C ALA A 11 -22.58 7.33 41.65
N PRO A 12 -22.60 6.08 42.16
CA PRO A 12 -22.71 5.84 43.59
C PRO A 12 -21.41 6.23 44.32
N GLN A 13 -21.57 7.07 45.36
CA GLN A 13 -20.58 7.28 46.41
C GLN A 13 -20.56 6.06 47.33
N HIS A 14 -19.36 5.47 47.57
CA HIS A 14 -18.81 5.13 48.90
C HIS A 14 -17.59 4.19 48.79
N ALA A 15 -16.41 4.73 49.04
CA ALA A 15 -15.38 4.21 49.96
C ALA A 15 -14.23 5.24 49.99
N GLY A 16 -13.88 5.75 51.17
CA GLY A 16 -12.94 6.86 51.33
C GLY A 16 -11.56 6.59 50.72
N SER A 17 -11.03 7.55 49.96
CA SER A 17 -9.69 7.51 49.39
C SER A 17 -8.62 7.52 50.50
N PRO A 18 -7.69 6.54 50.57
CA PRO A 18 -6.67 6.50 51.61
C PRO A 18 -5.55 7.51 51.28
N SER A 19 -5.51 8.64 52.01
CA SER A 19 -4.48 9.67 51.86
C SER A 19 -3.15 9.33 52.58
N LYS A 20 -3.15 8.30 53.44
CA LYS A 20 -1.97 7.78 54.16
C LYS A 20 -1.69 6.33 53.77
N ALA A 21 -0.40 5.97 53.76
CA ALA A 21 0.04 4.59 53.54
C ALA A 21 -0.43 3.71 54.72
N PRO A 22 -0.86 2.46 54.48
CA PRO A 22 -1.16 1.52 55.56
C PRO A 22 0.10 1.22 56.38
N GLU A 23 -0.01 1.12 57.71
CA GLU A 23 1.14 0.83 58.59
C GLU A 23 1.68 -0.58 58.39
N LEU A 24 3.00 -0.76 58.58
CA LEU A 24 3.67 -2.05 58.39
C LEU A 24 3.61 -2.86 59.68
N GLU A 25 2.60 -3.71 59.79
CA GLU A 25 2.48 -4.72 60.86
C GLU A 25 2.65 -6.13 60.31
N THR A 26 3.53 -6.92 60.93
CA THR A 26 3.91 -8.26 60.45
C THR A 26 2.77 -9.27 60.47
N LYS A 27 1.76 -9.07 61.33
CA LYS A 27 0.57 -9.92 61.40
C LYS A 27 -0.44 -9.63 60.27
N ALA A 28 -0.45 -8.41 59.74
CA ALA A 28 -1.36 -8.00 58.67
C ALA A 28 -0.95 -8.50 57.27
N LEU A 29 0.30 -9.00 57.12
CA LEU A 29 0.81 -9.60 55.88
C LEU A 29 0.11 -10.89 55.44
N LEU A 30 -0.81 -11.44 56.25
CA LEU A 30 -1.59 -12.62 55.87
C LEU A 30 -3.06 -12.28 55.57
N GLU A 31 -3.45 -11.00 55.74
CA GLU A 31 -4.82 -10.58 55.56
C GLU A 31 -5.04 -9.94 54.18
N ALA A 32 -6.03 -10.43 53.43
CA ALA A 32 -6.33 -9.95 52.09
C ALA A 32 -6.72 -8.45 52.06
N GLU A 33 -7.26 -7.93 53.16
CA GLU A 33 -7.66 -6.53 53.31
C GLU A 33 -6.45 -5.59 53.42
N TYR A 34 -5.33 -6.06 53.98
CA TYR A 34 -4.06 -5.35 54.01
C TYR A 34 -3.51 -5.08 52.61
N TYR A 35 -3.50 -6.12 51.77
CA TYR A 35 -3.08 -6.01 50.38
C TYR A 35 -4.06 -5.23 49.53
N ARG A 36 -5.36 -5.24 49.85
CA ARG A 36 -6.36 -4.37 49.19
C ARG A 36 -6.18 -2.91 49.58
N ALA A 37 -5.83 -2.61 50.83
CA ALA A 37 -5.52 -1.25 51.27
C ALA A 37 -4.23 -0.72 50.62
N TRP A 38 -3.18 -1.55 50.55
CA TRP A 38 -1.96 -1.23 49.80
C TRP A 38 -2.20 -1.13 48.29
N ALA A 39 -2.99 -2.03 47.69
CA ALA A 39 -3.34 -1.96 46.27
C ALA A 39 -4.23 -0.74 45.97
N ALA A 40 -5.11 -0.32 46.87
CA ALA A 40 -5.89 0.91 46.74
C ALA A 40 -5.01 2.16 46.89
N TYR A 41 -4.08 2.18 47.84
CA TYR A 41 -3.09 3.25 48.01
C TYR A 41 -2.13 3.34 46.81
N ILE A 42 -1.62 2.20 46.33
CA ILE A 42 -0.74 2.09 45.17
C ILE A 42 -1.50 2.41 43.88
N ASN A 43 -2.73 1.91 43.67
CA ASN A 43 -3.54 2.30 42.50
C ASN A 43 -3.91 3.78 42.53
N TYR A 44 -4.22 4.35 43.70
CA TYR A 44 -4.45 5.79 43.84
C TYR A 44 -3.20 6.60 43.45
N ARG A 45 -1.98 6.12 43.77
CA ARG A 45 -0.69 6.71 43.37
C ARG A 45 -0.26 6.38 41.92
N LEU A 46 -0.61 5.22 41.38
CA LEU A 46 -0.31 4.80 39.99
C LEU A 46 -1.26 5.45 38.99
N LEU A 47 -2.52 5.71 39.37
CA LEU A 47 -3.44 6.60 38.66
C LEU A 47 -2.88 8.03 38.59
N GLN A 48 -1.96 8.39 39.48
CA GLN A 48 -1.20 9.63 39.41
C GLN A 48 0.05 9.58 38.50
N ILE A 49 0.38 8.46 37.83
CA ILE A 49 1.51 8.43 36.88
C ILE A 49 1.24 9.22 35.61
N ARG A 50 0.00 9.26 35.08
CA ARG A 50 -0.33 10.18 33.98
C ARG A 50 -0.14 11.64 34.39
N PRO A 51 -0.64 12.12 35.54
CA PRO A 51 -0.31 13.45 36.01
C PRO A 51 1.14 13.61 36.48
N LEU A 52 1.93 12.57 36.79
CA LEU A 52 3.38 12.69 37.05
C LEU A 52 4.22 12.71 35.77
N THR A 53 3.84 12.00 34.71
CA THR A 53 4.45 12.13 33.38
C THR A 53 4.00 13.43 32.72
N GLN A 54 2.75 13.85 32.94
CA GLN A 54 2.24 15.15 32.53
C GLN A 54 2.82 16.26 33.41
N ALA A 55 3.03 16.06 34.71
CA ALA A 55 3.72 17.00 35.60
C ALA A 55 5.21 17.04 35.31
N LYS A 56 5.86 15.92 34.99
CA LYS A 56 7.24 15.89 34.50
C LYS A 56 7.33 16.60 33.16
N ARG A 57 6.47 16.30 32.18
CA ARG A 57 6.42 17.05 30.90
C ARG A 57 6.07 18.52 31.10
N TRP A 58 5.22 18.84 32.07
CA TRP A 58 4.86 20.20 32.46
C TRP A 58 6.04 20.88 33.17
N MET A 59 6.80 20.17 34.02
CA MET A 59 8.00 20.65 34.70
C MET A 59 9.15 20.83 33.72
N ASP A 60 9.43 19.84 32.87
CA ASP A 60 10.36 19.89 31.75
C ASP A 60 10.03 21.08 30.83
N TYR A 61 8.75 21.33 30.55
CA TYR A 61 8.32 22.47 29.77
C TYR A 61 8.40 23.81 30.51
N HIS A 62 7.90 23.92 31.75
CA HIS A 62 7.79 25.19 32.49
C HIS A 62 9.05 25.60 33.25
N PHE A 63 9.85 24.65 33.74
CA PHE A 63 11.10 24.90 34.44
C PHE A 63 12.32 24.77 33.54
N PHE A 64 12.29 23.88 32.53
CA PHE A 64 13.47 23.57 31.72
C PHE A 64 13.32 23.91 30.22
N SER A 65 12.14 24.32 29.74
CA SER A 65 11.85 24.53 28.31
C SER A 65 12.24 23.33 27.42
N MET A 66 12.14 22.11 27.94
CA MET A 66 12.48 20.85 27.26
C MET A 66 11.22 20.06 26.87
N SER A 67 11.30 19.28 25.79
CA SER A 67 10.27 18.33 25.38
C SER A 67 10.89 16.97 25.06
N GLU A 68 10.44 15.93 25.77
CA GLU A 68 10.75 14.52 25.46
C GLU A 68 9.81 13.92 24.40
N ALA A 69 8.83 14.68 23.89
CA ALA A 69 8.00 14.22 22.78
C ALA A 69 8.80 14.30 21.46
N ALA A 70 8.92 13.16 20.77
CA ALA A 70 9.72 13.01 19.54
C ALA A 70 9.32 13.97 18.41
N ASP A 71 8.06 14.41 18.37
CA ASP A 71 7.54 15.27 17.29
C ASP A 71 7.40 16.75 17.68
N VAL A 72 7.79 17.13 18.91
CA VAL A 72 7.61 18.49 19.42
C VAL A 72 8.96 19.14 19.72
N GLN A 73 9.16 20.35 19.17
CA GLN A 73 10.25 21.23 19.52
C GLN A 73 9.72 22.37 20.38
N VAL A 74 10.32 22.57 21.56
CA VAL A 74 10.02 23.74 22.39
C VAL A 74 10.70 24.96 21.78
N GLY A 75 10.00 26.09 21.78
CA GLY A 75 10.49 27.40 21.39
C GLY A 75 10.50 28.38 22.57
N ARG A 76 10.81 29.64 22.30
CA ARG A 76 10.83 30.73 23.28
C ARG A 76 9.42 31.08 23.73
N ASN A 77 9.27 31.64 24.93
CA ASN A 77 8.02 32.24 25.45
C ASN A 77 6.78 31.31 25.43
N GLY A 78 7.00 30.01 25.62
CA GLY A 78 5.96 28.98 25.69
C GLY A 78 5.39 28.57 24.33
N TRP A 79 6.14 28.73 23.25
CA TRP A 79 5.76 28.25 21.93
C TRP A 79 6.21 26.80 21.69
N LEU A 80 5.40 25.99 21.02
CA LEU A 80 5.70 24.60 20.67
C LEU A 80 5.61 24.39 19.15
N PHE A 81 6.60 23.80 18.50
CA PHE A 81 6.64 23.59 17.05
C PHE A 81 6.63 22.10 16.70
N LYS A 82 6.12 21.74 15.51
CA LYS A 82 6.34 20.40 14.92
C LYS A 82 7.82 20.27 14.59
N ARG A 83 8.48 19.20 15.05
CA ARG A 83 9.91 18.95 14.80
C ARG A 83 10.22 18.81 13.30
N ARG A 84 9.33 18.19 12.54
CA ARG A 84 9.45 18.07 11.08
C ARG A 84 9.59 19.43 10.37
N SER A 85 8.84 20.43 10.83
CA SER A 85 8.84 21.79 10.26
C SER A 85 10.17 22.50 10.49
N THR A 86 10.72 22.38 11.70
CA THR A 86 12.01 22.99 12.04
C THR A 86 13.19 22.24 11.43
N ASP A 87 13.12 20.91 11.33
CA ASP A 87 14.13 20.07 10.68
C ASP A 87 14.22 20.32 9.17
N ALA A 88 13.08 20.53 8.49
CA ALA A 88 13.04 20.88 7.07
C ALA A 88 13.85 22.16 6.79
N ARG A 89 13.74 23.15 7.69
CA ARG A 89 14.49 24.41 7.60
C ARG A 89 15.97 24.27 7.93
N ARG A 90 16.32 23.34 8.84
CA ARG A 90 17.71 23.05 9.21
C ARG A 90 18.48 22.36 8.07
N ARG A 91 17.86 21.34 7.46
CA ARG A 91 18.47 20.53 6.39
C ARG A 91 18.52 21.28 5.05
N GLY A 92 17.47 22.06 4.76
CA GLY A 92 17.30 22.70 3.45
C GLY A 92 16.95 21.69 2.34
N ALA A 93 16.51 22.20 1.19
CA ALA A 93 16.04 21.39 0.05
C ALA A 93 16.72 21.74 -1.29
N CYS A 94 17.87 22.44 -1.28
CA CYS A 94 18.47 22.97 -2.51
C CYS A 94 19.02 21.91 -3.49
N ASP A 95 19.21 20.67 -3.05
CA ASP A 95 19.51 19.52 -3.92
C ASP A 95 18.26 18.97 -4.65
N GLN A 96 17.06 19.44 -4.27
CA GLN A 96 15.78 18.95 -4.79
C GLN A 96 15.21 19.77 -5.95
N THR A 97 15.99 20.65 -6.60
CA THR A 97 15.52 21.49 -7.72
C THR A 97 14.88 20.67 -8.85
N ARG A 98 15.43 19.49 -9.15
CA ARG A 98 14.86 18.59 -10.17
C ARG A 98 13.48 18.06 -9.77
N SER A 99 13.29 17.72 -8.50
CA SER A 99 12.00 17.28 -7.97
C SER A 99 10.98 18.42 -8.00
N LEU A 100 11.38 19.65 -7.68
CA LEU A 100 10.53 20.83 -7.78
C LEU A 100 10.08 21.09 -9.23
N GLN A 101 10.99 21.03 -10.21
CA GLN A 101 10.63 21.27 -11.61
C GLN A 101 9.61 20.23 -12.14
N ARG A 102 9.76 18.96 -11.73
CA ARG A 102 8.79 17.91 -12.07
C ARG A 102 7.43 18.19 -11.42
N PHE A 103 7.46 18.56 -10.14
CA PHE A 103 6.26 18.93 -9.39
C PHE A 103 5.51 20.10 -10.02
N LEU A 104 6.22 21.16 -10.42
CA LEU A 104 5.63 22.33 -11.08
C LEU A 104 5.02 21.98 -12.44
N LEU A 105 5.72 21.19 -13.25
CA LEU A 105 5.21 20.71 -14.54
C LEU A 105 3.91 19.93 -14.35
N GLU A 106 3.85 19.01 -13.39
CA GLU A 106 2.63 18.25 -13.08
C GLU A 106 1.51 19.16 -12.57
N LEU A 107 1.79 20.05 -11.62
CA LEU A 107 0.81 20.95 -11.03
C LEU A 107 0.17 21.87 -12.08
N GLU A 108 0.97 22.50 -12.93
CA GLU A 108 0.47 23.37 -14.00
C GLU A 108 -0.32 22.56 -15.05
N THR A 109 0.14 21.35 -15.38
CA THR A 109 -0.60 20.47 -16.30
C THR A 109 -1.97 20.12 -15.71
N ILE A 110 -2.04 19.73 -14.43
CA ILE A 110 -3.30 19.44 -13.75
C ILE A 110 -4.19 20.68 -13.73
N SER A 111 -3.64 21.84 -13.35
CA SER A 111 -4.36 23.11 -13.36
C SER A 111 -5.01 23.38 -14.72
N HIS A 112 -4.24 23.23 -15.80
CA HIS A 112 -4.72 23.47 -17.14
C HIS A 112 -5.83 22.49 -17.54
N LEU A 113 -5.66 21.19 -17.25
CA LEU A 113 -6.64 20.17 -17.59
C LEU A 113 -7.95 20.34 -16.81
N VAL A 114 -7.87 20.68 -15.52
CA VAL A 114 -9.05 20.96 -14.69
C VAL A 114 -9.78 22.19 -15.22
N GLU A 115 -9.06 23.27 -15.56
CA GLU A 115 -9.65 24.46 -16.18
C GLU A 115 -10.32 24.14 -17.53
N LYS A 116 -9.65 23.37 -18.40
CA LYS A 116 -10.19 22.93 -19.71
C LYS A 116 -11.41 22.04 -19.60
N SER A 117 -11.47 21.21 -18.56
CA SER A 117 -12.63 20.39 -18.24
C SER A 117 -13.84 21.21 -17.80
N GLY A 118 -13.65 22.52 -17.65
CA GLY A 118 -14.63 23.41 -17.13
C GLY A 118 -14.76 23.30 -15.61
N ARG A 119 -13.65 23.29 -14.88
CA ARG A 119 -13.66 23.41 -13.41
C ARG A 119 -12.67 24.46 -12.94
N CYS A 120 -12.97 25.12 -11.82
CA CYS A 120 -12.01 25.98 -11.14
C CYS A 120 -10.94 25.13 -10.44
N PHE A 121 -9.67 25.50 -10.56
CA PHE A 121 -8.58 24.86 -9.83
C PHE A 121 -7.84 25.88 -8.97
N VAL A 122 -7.71 25.57 -7.68
CA VAL A 122 -6.96 26.39 -6.73
C VAL A 122 -6.00 25.51 -5.94
N PHE A 123 -4.72 25.85 -5.98
CA PHE A 123 -3.67 25.21 -5.20
C PHE A 123 -3.15 26.19 -4.15
N SER A 124 -2.91 25.71 -2.95
CA SER A 124 -2.40 26.53 -1.87
C SER A 124 -1.64 25.70 -0.85
N ILE A 125 -0.80 26.37 -0.08
CA ILE A 125 0.02 25.76 0.95
C ILE A 125 -0.31 26.44 2.26
N ALA A 126 -0.71 25.65 3.26
CA ALA A 126 -0.90 26.11 4.62
C ALA A 126 0.49 26.23 5.27
N PRO A 127 0.99 27.45 5.51
CA PRO A 127 2.33 27.64 6.04
C PRO A 127 2.41 27.09 7.46
N ASP A 128 3.54 26.49 7.78
CA ASP A 128 3.75 25.96 9.11
C ASP A 128 3.86 27.10 10.14
N LYS A 129 3.55 26.79 11.40
CA LYS A 129 3.76 27.75 12.49
C LYS A 129 5.21 28.24 12.59
N ALA A 130 6.18 27.39 12.24
CA ALA A 130 7.60 27.77 12.22
C ALA A 130 7.91 28.82 11.14
N THR A 131 7.11 28.88 10.08
CA THR A 131 7.21 29.88 9.01
C THR A 131 6.66 31.22 9.47
N VAL A 132 5.46 31.24 10.04
CA VAL A 132 4.79 32.47 10.50
C VAL A 132 5.42 33.06 11.77
N TYR A 133 5.88 32.22 12.70
CA TYR A 133 6.35 32.61 14.03
C TYR A 133 7.80 32.15 14.30
N SER A 134 8.67 32.37 13.31
CA SER A 134 10.08 31.97 13.37
C SER A 134 10.87 32.64 14.51
N GLU A 135 10.47 33.83 14.94
CA GLU A 135 11.09 34.58 16.04
C GLU A 135 10.97 33.88 17.40
N TYR A 136 10.02 32.94 17.53
CA TYR A 136 9.83 32.14 18.75
C TYR A 136 10.50 30.78 18.68
N ILE A 137 11.25 30.44 17.62
CA ILE A 137 12.07 29.22 17.57
C ILE A 137 13.29 29.40 18.51
N SER A 138 13.59 28.42 19.35
CA SER A 138 14.72 28.50 20.30
C SER A 138 15.97 27.79 19.79
N GLY A 139 17.12 28.49 19.79
CA GLY A 139 18.44 27.94 19.44
C GLY A 139 19.08 28.67 18.25
N ALA A 140 20.40 28.92 18.29
CA ALA A 140 21.18 29.24 17.11
C ALA A 140 21.45 27.91 16.38
N PHE A 141 20.63 27.58 15.39
CA PHE A 141 20.80 26.34 14.62
C PHE A 141 21.85 26.58 13.54
N ALA A 142 22.92 25.79 13.55
CA ALA A 142 23.80 25.68 12.39
C ALA A 142 22.95 25.14 11.23
N VAL A 143 22.77 25.96 10.19
CA VAL A 143 22.11 25.54 8.96
C VAL A 143 23.09 24.62 8.24
N GLU A 144 22.73 23.36 8.06
CA GLU A 144 23.61 22.35 7.43
C GLU A 144 23.58 22.42 5.89
N GLY A 145 22.71 23.27 5.33
CA GLY A 145 22.55 23.49 3.89
C GLY A 145 22.25 24.94 3.53
N CYS A 146 21.47 25.16 2.47
CA CYS A 146 21.14 26.51 1.98
C CYS A 146 20.07 27.24 2.81
N GLY A 147 19.46 26.58 3.80
CA GLY A 147 18.43 27.15 4.67
C GLY A 147 17.06 27.40 4.04
N LYS A 148 16.86 27.01 2.76
CA LYS A 148 15.59 27.09 2.04
C LYS A 148 14.82 25.78 2.13
N THR A 149 13.56 25.82 2.56
CA THR A 149 12.65 24.67 2.51
C THR A 149 12.19 24.41 1.07
N PHE A 150 11.53 23.27 0.82
CA PHE A 150 10.89 23.00 -0.47
C PHE A 150 9.84 24.07 -0.82
N TYR A 151 9.18 24.63 0.21
CA TYR A 151 8.25 25.75 0.05
C TYR A 151 8.97 27.05 -0.35
N ASP A 152 10.10 27.37 0.27
CA ASP A 152 10.91 28.54 -0.12
C ASP A 152 11.36 28.46 -1.58
N LEU A 153 11.76 27.27 -2.05
CA LEU A 153 12.12 27.07 -3.46
C LEU A 153 10.92 27.24 -4.41
N LEU A 154 9.73 26.75 -4.02
CA LEU A 154 8.50 26.98 -4.78
C LEU A 154 8.14 28.47 -4.85
N ILE A 155 8.34 29.20 -3.75
CA ILE A 155 8.16 30.65 -3.69
C ILE A 155 9.10 31.37 -4.64
N ASP A 156 10.39 31.01 -4.63
CA ASP A 156 11.38 31.59 -5.53
C ASP A 156 10.99 31.36 -7.00
N GLU A 157 10.58 30.14 -7.36
CA GLU A 157 10.11 29.82 -8.70
C GLU A 157 8.83 30.57 -9.05
N HIS A 158 7.86 30.68 -8.13
CA HIS A 158 6.64 31.45 -8.34
C HIS A 158 6.91 32.95 -8.55
N ALA A 159 7.93 33.51 -7.90
CA ALA A 159 8.33 34.90 -8.09
C ALA A 159 8.96 35.13 -9.49
N LEU A 160 9.60 34.11 -10.05
CA LEU A 160 10.16 34.14 -11.41
C LEU A 160 9.08 33.87 -12.48
N THR A 161 8.20 32.91 -12.21
CA THR A 161 7.12 32.45 -13.10
C THR A 161 5.82 32.35 -12.31
N PRO A 162 4.94 33.37 -12.33
CA PRO A 162 3.72 33.38 -11.54
C PRO A 162 2.78 32.21 -11.89
N LEU A 163 2.60 31.30 -10.93
CA LEU A 163 1.64 30.20 -11.00
C LEU A 163 0.22 30.74 -10.77
N LYS A 164 -0.60 30.76 -11.83
CA LYS A 164 -1.99 31.28 -11.79
C LYS A 164 -2.88 30.59 -10.75
N CYS A 165 -2.74 29.27 -10.59
CA CYS A 165 -3.55 28.49 -9.66
C CYS A 165 -3.11 28.63 -8.19
N PHE A 166 -1.95 29.23 -7.93
CA PHE A 166 -1.34 29.21 -6.61
C PHE A 166 -1.70 30.44 -5.78
N VAL A 167 -2.30 30.23 -4.60
CA VAL A 167 -2.63 31.29 -3.65
C VAL A 167 -1.65 31.26 -2.48
N ARG A 168 -0.91 32.35 -2.31
CA ARG A 168 0.08 32.56 -1.22
C ARG A 168 -0.61 32.94 0.08
N LEU A 169 -0.74 32.01 1.02
CA LEU A 169 -1.40 32.27 2.31
C LEU A 169 -0.47 32.87 3.36
N ASP A 170 0.83 32.63 3.25
CA ASP A 170 1.83 33.12 4.20
C ASP A 170 1.89 34.64 4.24
N HIS A 171 1.80 35.34 3.10
CA HIS A 171 1.79 36.81 3.13
C HIS A 171 0.58 37.37 3.86
N HIS A 172 -0.58 36.71 3.76
CA HIS A 172 -1.82 37.16 4.40
C HIS A 172 -1.70 37.01 5.91
N LEU A 173 -1.13 35.89 6.36
CA LEU A 173 -0.86 35.63 7.76
C LEU A 173 0.22 36.56 8.31
N MET A 174 1.30 36.83 7.57
CA MET A 174 2.35 37.78 7.99
C MET A 174 1.82 39.20 8.10
N ALA A 175 0.99 39.65 7.16
CA ALA A 175 0.35 40.96 7.21
C ALA A 175 -0.61 41.08 8.41
N ALA A 176 -1.45 40.06 8.65
CA ALA A 176 -2.37 40.05 9.79
C ALA A 176 -1.63 39.93 11.13
N LYS A 177 -0.49 39.23 11.18
CA LYS A 177 0.37 39.15 12.38
C LYS A 177 0.86 40.53 12.82
N ALA A 178 1.09 41.46 11.88
CA ALA A 178 1.50 42.83 12.19
C ALA A 178 0.45 43.61 12.99
N SER A 179 -0.83 43.19 12.97
CA SER A 179 -1.90 43.80 13.76
C SER A 179 -1.88 43.41 15.25
N GLY A 180 -0.88 42.64 15.71
CA GLY A 180 -0.69 42.25 17.11
C GLY A 180 -1.55 41.09 17.60
N HIS A 181 -2.33 40.45 16.71
CA HIS A 181 -3.16 39.29 17.06
C HIS A 181 -2.47 37.95 16.77
N LEU A 182 -2.66 36.96 17.65
CA LEU A 182 -2.16 35.60 17.44
C LEU A 182 -3.03 34.85 16.42
N LEU A 183 -2.41 34.40 15.33
CA LEU A 183 -3.04 33.61 14.27
C LEU A 183 -2.84 32.10 14.48
N PHE A 184 -1.94 31.74 15.37
CA PHE A 184 -1.70 30.37 15.82
C PHE A 184 -1.74 30.35 17.34
N ASN A 185 -2.27 29.27 17.90
CA ASN A 185 -2.15 29.03 19.32
C ASN A 185 -0.72 28.58 19.65
N LYS A 186 -0.18 29.05 20.78
CA LYS A 186 1.21 28.77 21.18
C LYS A 186 1.53 27.27 21.20
N THR A 187 0.54 26.44 21.55
CA THR A 187 0.66 24.99 21.74
C THR A 187 0.14 24.14 20.57
N GLU A 188 -0.56 24.72 19.59
CA GLU A 188 -1.15 23.97 18.47
C GLU A 188 -0.30 24.07 17.21
N ALA A 189 -0.35 23.05 16.35
CA ALA A 189 0.47 23.02 15.14
C ALA A 189 -0.12 23.80 13.95
N VAL A 190 -1.45 23.91 13.89
CA VAL A 190 -2.20 24.58 12.81
C VAL A 190 -2.66 25.96 13.24
N TRP A 191 -3.10 26.79 12.28
CA TRP A 191 -3.69 28.11 12.56
C TRP A 191 -4.90 27.99 13.49
N ASN A 192 -5.23 29.06 14.21
CA ASN A 192 -6.51 29.16 14.93
C ASN A 192 -7.60 29.72 14.00
N ASP A 193 -8.83 29.84 14.50
CA ASP A 193 -9.98 30.26 13.69
C ASP A 193 -9.80 31.68 13.12
N ARG A 194 -9.04 32.55 13.82
CA ARG A 194 -8.67 33.87 13.29
C ARG A 194 -7.67 33.75 12.14
N GLY A 195 -6.66 32.89 12.25
CA GLY A 195 -5.75 32.59 11.15
C GLY A 195 -6.47 32.01 9.93
N ALA A 196 -7.41 31.08 10.15
CA ALA A 196 -8.27 30.54 9.10
C ALA A 196 -9.15 31.64 8.44
N ALA A 197 -9.75 32.51 9.25
CA ALA A 197 -10.57 33.63 8.77
C ALA A 197 -9.77 34.68 7.97
N VAL A 198 -8.46 34.84 8.23
CA VAL A 198 -7.58 35.74 7.48
C VAL A 198 -7.35 35.23 6.06
N VAL A 199 -7.18 33.91 5.89
CA VAL A 199 -6.83 33.30 4.60
C VAL A 199 -8.04 32.92 3.75
N ALA A 200 -9.20 32.68 4.38
CA ALA A 200 -10.42 32.28 3.68
C ALA A 200 -10.87 33.26 2.58
N PRO A 201 -10.88 34.60 2.77
CA PRO A 201 -11.25 35.55 1.72
C PRO A 201 -10.37 35.45 0.47
N ALA A 202 -9.06 35.23 0.65
CA ALA A 202 -8.13 35.09 -0.47
C ALA A 202 -8.40 33.82 -1.29
N LEU A 203 -8.75 32.72 -0.61
CA LEU A 203 -9.13 31.47 -1.27
C LEU A 203 -10.49 31.59 -1.97
N ILE A 204 -11.49 32.19 -1.32
CA ILE A 204 -12.80 32.45 -1.92
C ILE A 204 -12.63 33.32 -3.16
N GLN A 205 -11.91 34.43 -3.05
CA GLN A 205 -11.63 35.31 -4.17
C GLN A 205 -10.95 34.55 -5.31
N ALA A 206 -9.91 33.75 -5.04
CA ALA A 206 -9.26 32.96 -6.09
C ALA A 206 -10.20 31.96 -6.77
N ILE A 207 -11.14 31.36 -6.02
CA ILE A 207 -12.12 30.42 -6.59
C ILE A 207 -13.11 31.15 -7.52
N PHE A 208 -13.65 32.30 -7.09
CA PHE A 208 -14.66 33.05 -7.86
C PHE A 208 -14.07 33.92 -8.97
N ASP A 209 -12.89 34.52 -8.79
CA ASP A 209 -12.19 35.30 -9.83
C ASP A 209 -11.72 34.38 -10.97
N ASN A 210 -11.30 33.14 -10.66
CA ASN A 210 -11.08 32.11 -11.70
C ASN A 210 -12.39 31.60 -12.31
N GLY A 211 -13.52 31.66 -11.56
CA GLY A 211 -14.84 31.21 -12.00
C GLY A 211 -15.63 32.22 -12.87
N GLN A 212 -15.32 33.52 -12.83
CA GLN A 212 -16.00 34.57 -13.61
C GLN A 212 -15.84 34.48 -15.14
N ARG A 213 -15.12 33.48 -15.65
CA ARG A 213 -15.05 33.17 -17.09
C ARG A 213 -16.13 32.20 -17.59
N TRP A 214 -17.05 31.75 -16.74
CA TRP A 214 -18.29 31.12 -17.21
C TRP A 214 -19.33 32.16 -17.61
N ALA A 215 -19.72 32.09 -18.88
CA ALA A 215 -20.69 32.92 -19.59
C ALA A 215 -21.69 33.71 -18.71
N SER A 216 -21.51 35.03 -18.67
CA SER A 216 -22.65 35.94 -18.62
C SER A 216 -23.49 35.72 -19.88
N ASP A 217 -24.76 35.36 -19.70
CA ASP A 217 -25.78 35.35 -20.75
C ASP A 217 -25.92 36.77 -21.32
N PRO A 218 -25.76 37.01 -22.63
CA PRO A 218 -25.73 38.37 -23.19
C PRO A 218 -27.07 39.13 -23.22
N ASP A 219 -28.19 38.54 -22.78
CA ASP A 219 -29.54 39.06 -23.08
C ASP A 219 -30.33 39.67 -21.90
N ASP A 220 -29.72 40.02 -20.77
CA ASP A 220 -30.44 40.70 -19.68
C ASP A 220 -30.44 42.24 -19.79
N LEU A 221 -31.24 42.75 -20.74
CA LEU A 221 -31.56 44.16 -20.92
C LEU A 221 -32.48 44.74 -19.82
N ALA A 222 -32.88 43.97 -18.79
CA ALA A 222 -33.72 44.48 -17.71
C ALA A 222 -32.96 45.39 -16.73
N SER A 223 -31.62 45.29 -16.69
CA SER A 223 -30.77 46.06 -15.77
C SER A 223 -30.52 47.52 -16.18
N VAL A 224 -30.89 47.92 -17.39
CA VAL A 224 -30.67 49.28 -17.93
C VAL A 224 -31.85 50.22 -17.65
N LEU A 225 -33.00 49.71 -17.20
CA LEU A 225 -34.26 50.46 -17.31
C LEU A 225 -34.76 51.17 -16.04
N MET A 226 -34.17 51.00 -14.85
CA MET A 226 -34.76 51.55 -13.62
C MET A 226 -33.75 52.26 -12.70
N ASP A 227 -33.40 53.49 -13.08
CA ASP A 227 -32.90 54.54 -12.18
C ASP A 227 -34.10 55.13 -11.39
N GLY A 228 -34.03 55.22 -10.06
CA GLY A 228 -35.14 55.81 -9.31
C GLY A 228 -35.09 55.80 -7.77
N ALA A 229 -34.14 56.54 -7.20
CA ALA A 229 -34.23 57.27 -5.93
C ALA A 229 -34.41 56.55 -4.56
N SER A 230 -33.60 57.07 -3.62
CA SER A 230 -33.71 57.10 -2.15
C SER A 230 -33.07 55.97 -1.32
N SER A 231 -32.13 56.39 -0.46
CA SER A 231 -31.63 55.66 0.71
C SER A 231 -32.17 56.39 1.95
N PRO A 232 -32.55 55.73 3.06
CA PRO A 232 -31.54 55.25 4.02
C PRO A 232 -31.88 53.98 4.85
N GLN A 233 -30.82 53.26 5.23
CA GLN A 233 -30.65 52.38 6.40
C GLN A 233 -31.70 51.27 6.68
N ALA A 234 -31.40 50.02 6.30
CA ALA A 234 -31.53 48.83 7.19
C ALA A 234 -31.04 47.54 6.51
N ARG A 235 -30.24 46.76 7.26
CA ARG A 235 -29.82 45.35 7.06
C ARG A 235 -28.82 45.09 5.91
N PRO A 236 -27.79 44.25 6.12
CA PRO A 236 -27.03 43.69 5.02
C PRO A 236 -27.96 42.75 4.26
N HIS A 237 -28.65 43.29 3.25
CA HIS A 237 -29.34 42.50 2.26
C HIS A 237 -28.31 41.58 1.59
N GLN A 238 -28.59 40.27 1.65
CA GLN A 238 -28.01 39.26 0.78
C GLN A 238 -27.99 39.81 -0.65
N LYS A 239 -26.80 40.02 -1.20
CA LYS A 239 -26.64 40.13 -2.65
C LYS A 239 -26.86 38.73 -3.21
N GLU A 240 -27.95 38.55 -3.94
CA GLU A 240 -28.12 37.43 -4.85
C GLU A 240 -26.96 37.41 -5.86
N GLY A 241 -26.43 36.20 -6.11
CA GLY A 241 -25.72 35.87 -7.34
C GLY A 241 -24.19 35.70 -7.26
N TYR A 242 -23.67 34.76 -6.46
CA TYR A 242 -22.43 33.99 -6.74
C TYR A 242 -22.41 32.70 -5.90
N TYR A 243 -23.12 31.65 -6.33
CA TYR A 243 -23.00 30.32 -5.72
C TYR A 243 -22.43 29.36 -6.75
N LEU A 244 -21.30 28.71 -6.42
CA LEU A 244 -20.91 27.46 -7.07
C LEU A 244 -21.69 26.32 -6.39
N SER A 245 -22.08 25.30 -7.15
CA SER A 245 -22.90 24.22 -6.62
C SER A 245 -22.09 23.30 -5.70
N ALA A 246 -20.88 22.89 -6.10
CA ALA A 246 -20.08 22.00 -5.26
C ALA A 246 -18.57 22.21 -5.41
N ALA A 247 -17.84 22.12 -4.29
CA ALA A 247 -16.39 22.09 -4.26
C ALA A 247 -15.87 20.82 -3.59
N ILE A 248 -14.76 20.30 -4.12
CA ILE A 248 -13.95 19.27 -3.47
C ILE A 248 -12.65 19.88 -2.97
N ILE A 249 -12.32 19.65 -1.70
CA ILE A 249 -11.13 20.19 -1.05
C ILE A 249 -10.24 19.04 -0.59
N TYR A 250 -9.00 18.99 -1.08
CA TYR A 250 -7.99 18.04 -0.65
C TYR A 250 -6.96 18.70 0.26
N GLY A 251 -6.52 17.99 1.29
CA GLY A 251 -5.32 18.41 2.03
C GLY A 251 -5.21 17.97 3.48
N GLY A 252 -4.41 18.71 4.25
CA GLY A 252 -3.99 18.32 5.60
C GLY A 252 -4.97 18.69 6.73
N SER A 253 -4.46 18.60 7.95
CA SER A 253 -5.23 18.89 9.18
C SER A 253 -5.70 20.35 9.30
N ALA A 254 -5.07 21.28 8.59
CA ALA A 254 -5.41 22.70 8.59
C ALA A 254 -6.79 23.01 7.99
N ILE A 255 -7.32 22.14 7.11
CA ILE A 255 -8.61 22.35 6.43
C ILE A 255 -9.78 22.40 7.42
N HIS A 256 -9.74 21.64 8.52
CA HIS A 256 -10.88 21.55 9.45
C HIS A 256 -11.33 22.90 10.02
N ARG A 257 -10.39 23.81 10.29
CA ARG A 257 -10.70 25.16 10.78
C ARG A 257 -11.07 26.14 9.67
N LEU A 258 -10.79 25.77 8.43
CA LEU A 258 -11.08 26.58 7.25
C LEU A 258 -12.49 26.34 6.71
N LEU A 259 -13.01 25.11 6.84
CA LEU A 259 -14.34 24.73 6.34
C LEU A 259 -15.48 25.67 6.76
N PRO A 260 -15.61 26.11 8.02
CA PRO A 260 -16.68 27.03 8.42
C PRO A 260 -16.61 28.39 7.70
N HIS A 261 -15.42 28.81 7.29
CA HIS A 261 -15.20 30.08 6.59
C HIS A 261 -15.32 29.96 5.07
N LEU A 262 -15.20 28.74 4.52
CA LEU A 262 -15.39 28.47 3.09
C LEU A 262 -16.82 28.01 2.75
N ALA A 263 -17.63 27.60 3.72
CA ALA A 263 -18.95 27.02 3.47
C ALA A 263 -19.97 28.00 2.86
N GLY A 264 -19.84 29.30 3.14
CA GLY A 264 -20.83 30.32 2.75
C GLY A 264 -21.13 30.38 1.23
N PRO A 265 -20.10 30.34 0.34
CA PRO A 265 -20.31 30.45 -1.10
C PRO A 265 -20.67 29.17 -1.87
N PHE A 266 -20.75 28.00 -1.22
CA PHE A 266 -21.01 26.71 -1.88
C PHE A 266 -22.26 26.03 -1.33
N SER A 267 -23.05 25.36 -2.16
CA SER A 267 -24.16 24.54 -1.65
C SER A 267 -23.70 23.18 -1.13
N ARG A 268 -22.53 22.69 -1.56
CA ARG A 268 -21.86 21.50 -1.01
C ARG A 268 -20.33 21.65 -1.00
N ILE A 269 -19.68 21.23 0.10
CA ILE A 269 -18.23 21.07 0.17
C ILE A 269 -17.91 19.66 0.67
N ASP A 270 -17.11 18.94 -0.09
CA ASP A 270 -16.55 17.66 0.33
C ASP A 270 -15.05 17.82 0.61
N ALA A 271 -14.63 17.54 1.84
CA ALA A 271 -13.24 17.69 2.27
C ALA A 271 -12.59 16.33 2.51
N ILE A 272 -11.49 16.05 1.80
CA ILE A 272 -10.79 14.76 1.84
C ILE A 272 -9.36 14.97 2.33
N VAL A 273 -9.04 14.35 3.48
CA VAL A 273 -7.68 14.30 4.00
C VAL A 273 -6.93 13.13 3.38
N THR A 274 -5.93 13.43 2.54
CA THR A 274 -5.19 12.44 1.75
C THR A 274 -3.81 12.97 1.37
N ASP A 275 -2.83 12.08 1.19
CA ASP A 275 -1.48 12.37 0.67
C ASP A 275 -1.38 12.17 -0.85
N THR A 276 -2.30 11.38 -1.42
CA THR A 276 -2.42 11.12 -2.86
C THR A 276 -3.72 11.70 -3.38
N ILE A 277 -3.66 12.48 -4.47
CA ILE A 277 -4.80 13.19 -5.06
C ILE A 277 -4.97 12.75 -6.53
N PRO A 278 -6.15 12.29 -6.97
CA PRO A 278 -7.36 11.93 -6.20
C PRO A 278 -7.13 10.81 -5.16
N SER A 279 -7.92 10.75 -4.09
CA SER A 279 -7.73 9.77 -3.01
C SER A 279 -8.06 8.34 -3.47
N PRO A 280 -7.15 7.36 -3.29
CA PRO A 280 -7.41 5.96 -3.64
C PRO A 280 -8.52 5.32 -2.79
N ASN A 281 -8.87 5.94 -1.66
CA ASN A 281 -9.84 5.42 -0.69
C ASN A 281 -11.25 5.98 -0.85
N HIS A 282 -11.45 6.93 -1.77
CA HIS A 282 -12.73 7.60 -1.98
C HIS A 282 -13.19 7.44 -3.43
N ALA A 283 -14.48 7.19 -3.61
CA ALA A 283 -15.14 7.14 -4.91
C ALA A 283 -15.48 8.56 -5.35
N GLU A 284 -14.47 9.25 -5.87
CA GLU A 284 -14.58 10.64 -6.31
C GLU A 284 -15.12 10.71 -7.74
N HIS A 285 -16.06 11.62 -7.98
CA HIS A 285 -16.58 11.92 -9.30
C HIS A 285 -16.39 13.41 -9.56
N LEU A 286 -15.26 13.78 -10.20
CA LEU A 286 -14.94 15.19 -10.47
C LEU A 286 -16.03 15.89 -11.30
N SER A 287 -16.81 15.14 -12.09
CA SER A 287 -17.98 15.65 -12.81
C SER A 287 -19.04 16.30 -11.91
N ALA A 288 -19.09 15.96 -10.63
CA ALA A 288 -20.06 16.47 -9.66
C ALA A 288 -19.60 17.76 -8.92
N TYR A 289 -18.45 18.32 -9.27
CA TYR A 289 -17.88 19.50 -8.64
C TYR A 289 -17.52 20.57 -9.67
N ASP A 290 -17.73 21.83 -9.29
CA ASP A 290 -17.38 23.00 -10.09
C ASP A 290 -15.98 23.52 -9.74
N ALA A 291 -15.48 23.21 -8.53
CA ALA A 291 -14.18 23.64 -8.05
C ALA A 291 -13.40 22.50 -7.37
N MET A 292 -12.11 22.43 -7.68
CA MET A 292 -11.12 21.57 -7.05
C MET A 292 -10.11 22.45 -6.31
N VAL A 293 -10.05 22.30 -4.99
CA VAL A 293 -9.16 23.09 -4.12
C VAL A 293 -8.18 22.15 -3.42
N ILE A 294 -6.89 22.47 -3.45
CA ILE A 294 -5.84 21.69 -2.80
C ILE A 294 -5.11 22.58 -1.80
N ILE A 295 -5.07 22.18 -0.53
CA ILE A 295 -4.45 22.93 0.57
C ILE A 295 -3.54 22.01 1.38
N VAL A 296 -2.24 22.03 1.08
CA VAL A 296 -1.26 21.13 1.69
C VAL A 296 -0.55 21.80 2.86
N ASP A 297 -0.35 21.09 3.96
CA ASP A 297 0.50 21.59 5.05
C ASP A 297 1.96 21.69 4.56
N GLU A 298 2.65 22.79 4.84
CA GLU A 298 4.01 23.06 4.33
C GLU A 298 5.00 21.89 4.60
N SER A 299 4.94 21.32 5.80
CA SER A 299 5.78 20.19 6.19
C SER A 299 5.44 18.88 5.47
N GLU A 300 4.24 18.74 4.90
CA GLU A 300 3.73 17.55 4.20
C GLU A 300 3.89 17.65 2.68
N LEU A 301 4.21 18.84 2.15
CA LEU A 301 4.38 19.10 0.71
C LEU A 301 5.33 18.12 -0.01
N PRO A 302 6.49 17.71 0.56
CA PRO A 302 7.36 16.74 -0.10
C PRO A 302 6.77 15.33 -0.24
N ASP A 303 5.77 14.98 0.57
CA ASP A 303 5.13 13.65 0.56
C ASP A 303 3.90 13.61 -0.35
N MET A 304 3.36 14.77 -0.75
CA MET A 304 2.18 14.84 -1.61
C MET A 304 2.46 14.20 -2.97
N ARG A 305 1.48 13.44 -3.48
CA ARG A 305 1.52 12.80 -4.81
C ARG A 305 0.27 13.10 -5.61
N PHE A 306 0.44 13.32 -6.92
CA PHE A 306 -0.66 13.36 -7.88
C PHE A 306 -0.77 12.02 -8.61
N ASP A 307 -1.93 11.37 -8.54
CA ASP A 307 -2.26 10.27 -9.45
C ASP A 307 -2.73 10.87 -10.79
N PHE A 308 -1.74 11.33 -11.57
CA PHE A 308 -1.96 12.06 -12.81
C PHE A 308 -2.79 11.26 -13.83
N ASP A 309 -2.54 9.95 -13.96
CA ASP A 309 -3.27 9.12 -14.91
C ASP A 309 -4.74 8.94 -14.52
N ARG A 310 -5.02 8.78 -13.22
CA ARG A 310 -6.41 8.72 -12.73
C ARG A 310 -7.12 10.04 -12.95
N LEU A 311 -6.46 11.16 -12.68
CA LEU A 311 -7.03 12.49 -12.89
C LEU A 311 -7.35 12.71 -14.38
N CYS A 312 -6.42 12.39 -15.28
CA CYS A 312 -6.64 12.47 -16.74
C CYS A 312 -7.85 11.65 -17.21
N ARG A 313 -8.04 10.44 -16.66
CA ARG A 313 -9.21 9.61 -16.97
C ARG A 313 -10.51 10.19 -16.43
N MET A 314 -10.49 10.74 -15.21
CA MET A 314 -11.69 11.35 -14.60
C MET A 314 -12.15 12.60 -15.33
N LEU A 315 -11.23 13.32 -15.98
CA LEU A 315 -11.52 14.50 -16.79
C LEU A 315 -11.80 14.19 -18.26
N ASP A 316 -11.59 12.94 -18.70
CA ASP A 316 -11.67 12.52 -20.10
C ASP A 316 -10.87 13.44 -21.05
N ILE A 317 -9.56 13.59 -20.77
CA ILE A 317 -8.74 14.61 -21.45
C ILE A 317 -8.58 14.37 -22.95
N GLU A 318 -8.80 13.15 -23.45
CA GLU A 318 -8.79 12.92 -24.90
C GLU A 318 -9.98 13.62 -25.57
N ALA A 319 -11.17 13.61 -24.94
CA ALA A 319 -12.33 14.36 -25.43
C ALA A 319 -12.15 15.87 -25.31
N LEU A 320 -11.33 16.34 -24.35
CA LEU A 320 -11.01 17.75 -24.17
C LEU A 320 -9.91 18.27 -25.11
N ALA A 321 -9.16 17.39 -25.76
CA ALA A 321 -8.05 17.77 -26.64
C ALA A 321 -8.56 18.45 -27.91
N GLU A 322 -7.95 19.57 -28.29
CA GLU A 322 -8.31 20.33 -29.49
C GLU A 322 -7.75 19.70 -30.76
N ALA A 323 -6.59 19.02 -30.63
CA ALA A 323 -6.00 18.19 -31.68
C ALA A 323 -5.41 16.91 -31.09
N GLN A 324 -5.40 15.85 -31.91
CA GLN A 324 -4.83 14.55 -31.56
C GLN A 324 -3.98 14.03 -32.72
N ASP A 325 -2.66 14.15 -32.60
CA ASP A 325 -1.73 13.69 -33.63
C ASP A 325 -1.27 12.26 -33.34
N ARG A 326 -1.62 11.31 -34.21
CA ARG A 326 -1.19 9.92 -34.09
C ARG A 326 0.25 9.75 -34.56
N VAL A 327 1.12 9.21 -33.69
CA VAL A 327 2.49 8.88 -34.07
C VAL A 327 2.49 7.57 -34.87
N PRO A 328 2.99 7.54 -36.12
CA PRO A 328 3.01 6.32 -36.91
C PRO A 328 3.95 5.28 -36.30
N LEU A 329 3.43 4.12 -35.88
CA LEU A 329 4.23 3.11 -35.17
C LEU A 329 5.45 2.61 -35.95
N LYS A 330 5.41 2.66 -37.29
CA LYS A 330 6.52 2.31 -38.18
C LYS A 330 7.75 3.23 -38.08
N THR A 331 7.62 4.42 -37.50
CA THR A 331 8.75 5.36 -37.31
C THR A 331 9.48 5.12 -35.99
N ILE A 332 8.94 4.25 -35.13
CA ILE A 332 9.59 3.84 -33.88
C ILE A 332 10.74 2.89 -34.22
N SER A 333 11.91 3.17 -33.66
CA SER A 333 13.12 2.39 -33.91
C SER A 333 13.54 1.60 -32.68
N ALA A 334 14.07 0.39 -32.93
CA ALA A 334 14.66 -0.43 -31.89
C ALA A 334 15.91 0.25 -31.34
N GLY A 335 16.05 0.29 -30.02
CA GLY A 335 17.32 0.66 -29.37
C GLY A 335 18.07 -0.58 -28.93
N SER A 336 18.65 -0.54 -27.73
CA SER A 336 19.40 -1.66 -27.15
C SER A 336 18.47 -2.77 -26.69
N LYS A 337 18.92 -4.04 -26.83
CA LYS A 337 18.34 -5.23 -26.19
C LYS A 337 16.82 -5.41 -26.39
N LEU A 338 16.32 -5.06 -27.57
CA LEU A 338 14.95 -5.32 -27.96
C LEU A 338 14.81 -5.50 -29.47
N SER A 339 13.69 -6.11 -29.88
CA SER A 339 13.26 -6.14 -31.28
C SER A 339 11.84 -5.61 -31.43
N LEU A 340 11.55 -4.98 -32.56
CA LEU A 340 10.25 -4.42 -32.90
C LEU A 340 9.66 -5.16 -34.10
N SER A 341 8.36 -5.44 -34.06
CA SER A 341 7.63 -6.04 -35.18
C SER A 341 6.26 -5.38 -35.33
N LEU A 342 5.98 -4.86 -36.52
CA LEU A 342 4.64 -4.36 -36.87
C LEU A 342 3.68 -5.53 -37.03
N ILE A 343 2.53 -5.44 -36.38
CA ILE A 343 1.43 -6.41 -36.44
C ILE A 343 0.12 -5.68 -36.76
N ASP A 344 -0.93 -6.39 -37.15
CA ASP A 344 -2.20 -5.81 -37.61
C ASP A 344 -2.84 -4.81 -36.61
N GLN A 345 -2.61 -5.03 -35.31
CA GLN A 345 -3.21 -4.26 -34.21
C GLN A 345 -2.23 -3.32 -33.47
N GLY A 346 -0.99 -3.16 -33.95
CA GLY A 346 -0.02 -2.27 -33.27
C GLY A 346 1.45 -2.61 -33.51
N LEU A 347 2.28 -2.27 -32.53
CA LEU A 347 3.72 -2.59 -32.50
C LEU A 347 4.00 -3.59 -31.38
N ALA A 348 4.46 -4.78 -31.75
CA ALA A 348 4.97 -5.77 -30.81
C ALA A 348 6.42 -5.43 -30.42
N ILE A 349 6.68 -5.39 -29.12
CA ILE A 349 7.96 -5.02 -28.53
C ILE A 349 8.46 -6.22 -27.71
N LYS A 350 9.46 -6.93 -28.24
CA LYS A 350 10.17 -8.00 -27.51
C LYS A 350 11.29 -7.37 -26.71
N SER A 351 11.12 -7.24 -25.40
CA SER A 351 12.03 -6.50 -24.49
C SER A 351 12.82 -7.45 -23.60
N LEU A 352 14.14 -7.33 -23.53
CA LEU A 352 14.97 -8.08 -22.57
C LEU A 352 15.08 -7.40 -21.19
N GLY A 353 14.07 -6.61 -20.80
CA GLY A 353 13.94 -6.02 -19.46
C GLY A 353 14.56 -4.63 -19.29
N ALA A 354 15.16 -4.36 -18.13
CA ALA A 354 15.54 -3.02 -17.67
C ALA A 354 16.50 -2.25 -18.59
N GLU A 355 17.25 -2.94 -19.45
CA GLU A 355 18.18 -2.33 -20.41
C GLU A 355 17.59 -2.14 -21.82
N ALA A 356 16.35 -2.59 -22.03
CA ALA A 356 15.65 -2.45 -23.30
C ALA A 356 15.05 -1.05 -23.45
N PHE A 357 15.37 -0.36 -24.55
CA PHE A 357 14.77 0.95 -24.87
C PHE A 357 14.41 1.06 -26.33
N PHE A 358 13.21 1.53 -26.66
CA PHE A 358 12.85 1.93 -28.01
C PHE A 358 12.85 3.46 -28.11
N ASN A 359 13.13 3.98 -29.30
CA ASN A 359 13.21 5.41 -29.53
C ASN A 359 11.98 5.88 -30.29
N LEU A 360 11.30 6.89 -29.75
CA LEU A 360 10.28 7.62 -30.48
C LEU A 360 10.93 8.56 -31.51
N PRO A 361 10.25 8.86 -32.63
CA PRO A 361 10.64 9.98 -33.47
C PRO A 361 10.66 11.29 -32.65
N ALA A 362 11.32 12.32 -33.18
CA ALA A 362 11.28 13.64 -32.56
C ALA A 362 9.82 14.14 -32.49
N LEU A 363 9.32 14.40 -31.28
CA LEU A 363 7.98 14.89 -31.02
C LEU A 363 7.99 16.41 -30.76
N PRO A 364 6.93 17.15 -31.07
CA PRO A 364 6.80 18.53 -30.60
C PRO A 364 6.61 18.54 -29.08
N GLY A 365 7.41 19.34 -28.36
CA GLY A 365 7.20 19.54 -26.92
C GLY A 365 6.18 20.64 -26.64
N SER A 366 5.83 20.83 -25.36
CA SER A 366 4.95 21.93 -24.96
C SER A 366 5.61 23.29 -25.22
N ASP A 367 4.79 24.34 -25.31
CA ASP A 367 5.25 25.72 -25.46
C ASP A 367 4.29 26.69 -24.74
N GLY A 368 4.57 28.00 -24.80
CA GLY A 368 3.75 29.02 -24.16
C GLY A 368 2.34 29.19 -24.75
N LYS A 369 2.03 28.52 -25.87
CA LYS A 369 0.72 28.57 -26.53
C LYS A 369 0.00 27.23 -26.49
N THR A 370 0.72 26.11 -26.41
CA THR A 370 0.17 24.77 -26.52
C THR A 370 0.74 23.85 -25.45
N LEU A 371 -0.13 23.29 -24.61
CA LEU A 371 0.22 22.17 -23.75
C LEU A 371 0.12 20.88 -24.56
N ARG A 372 1.15 20.03 -24.48
CA ARG A 372 1.17 18.74 -25.16
C ARG A 372 1.34 17.59 -24.18
N ILE A 373 0.49 16.59 -24.32
CA ILE A 373 0.52 15.37 -23.51
C ILE A 373 0.63 14.17 -24.44
N LEU A 374 1.61 13.31 -24.18
CA LEU A 374 1.74 12.04 -24.89
C LEU A 374 0.85 11.00 -24.21
N ALA A 375 -0.15 10.52 -24.94
CA ALA A 375 -1.01 9.41 -24.53
C ALA A 375 -0.48 8.11 -25.15
N LEU A 376 -0.19 7.14 -24.29
CA LEU A 376 0.26 5.80 -24.68
C LEU A 376 -0.80 4.78 -24.30
N ASP A 377 -1.28 4.05 -25.31
CA ASP A 377 -2.14 2.89 -25.12
C ASP A 377 -1.27 1.65 -25.24
N ILE A 378 -0.95 1.07 -24.09
CA ILE A 378 -0.03 -0.05 -23.96
C ILE A 378 -0.72 -1.22 -23.27
N SER A 379 -0.35 -2.43 -23.68
CA SER A 379 -0.79 -3.68 -23.08
C SER A 379 0.42 -4.53 -22.74
N ALA A 380 0.40 -5.14 -21.56
CA ALA A 380 1.42 -6.03 -21.06
C ALA A 380 0.74 -7.28 -20.50
N ALA A 381 1.40 -8.44 -20.62
CA ALA A 381 0.90 -9.70 -20.05
C ALA A 381 0.99 -9.73 -18.51
N HIS A 382 1.81 -8.88 -17.93
CA HIS A 382 2.10 -8.81 -16.50
C HIS A 382 2.29 -7.36 -16.06
N ALA A 383 2.13 -7.11 -14.77
CA ALA A 383 2.37 -5.79 -14.20
C ALA A 383 3.88 -5.48 -14.18
N ASP A 384 4.26 -4.25 -14.52
CA ASP A 384 5.65 -3.79 -14.57
C ASP A 384 5.74 -2.27 -14.32
N GLN A 385 6.92 -1.70 -14.45
CA GLN A 385 7.19 -0.27 -14.35
C GLN A 385 7.76 0.26 -15.67
N LEU A 386 6.99 1.10 -16.34
CA LEU A 386 7.43 1.82 -17.53
C LEU A 386 8.33 2.99 -17.10
N SER A 387 9.41 3.24 -17.82
CA SER A 387 10.27 4.41 -17.59
C SER A 387 10.66 5.09 -18.89
N TRP A 388 10.89 6.39 -18.84
CA TRP A 388 11.31 7.15 -20.01
C TRP A 388 12.45 8.11 -19.68
N VAL A 389 13.27 8.34 -20.70
CA VAL A 389 14.40 9.27 -20.67
C VAL A 389 14.24 10.25 -21.82
N ILE A 390 14.38 11.53 -21.53
CA ILE A 390 14.45 12.58 -22.55
C ILE A 390 15.93 12.83 -22.86
N ALA A 391 16.27 12.87 -24.16
CA ALA A 391 17.65 13.01 -24.62
C ALA A 391 18.36 14.21 -23.97
N GLY A 392 19.53 13.97 -23.36
CA GLY A 392 20.29 14.97 -22.60
C GLY A 392 20.31 14.72 -21.09
N ASN A 393 19.46 13.82 -20.57
CA ASN A 393 19.45 13.42 -19.16
C ASN A 393 20.14 12.06 -18.96
N ALA A 394 20.94 11.94 -17.88
CA ALA A 394 21.55 10.67 -17.48
C ALA A 394 20.59 9.75 -16.72
N ASP A 395 19.65 10.32 -15.96
CA ASP A 395 18.66 9.60 -15.14
C ASP A 395 17.28 9.54 -15.82
N PRO A 396 16.43 8.56 -15.47
CA PRO A 396 15.03 8.53 -15.89
C PRO A 396 14.32 9.86 -15.64
N THR A 397 13.70 10.40 -16.68
CA THR A 397 12.88 11.62 -16.59
C THR A 397 11.62 11.33 -15.76
N GLY A 398 11.06 10.12 -15.86
CA GLY A 398 10.00 9.65 -14.99
C GLY A 398 9.73 8.16 -15.11
N THR A 399 8.86 7.68 -14.24
CA THR A 399 8.42 6.28 -14.18
C THR A 399 6.92 6.21 -13.92
N LYS A 400 6.24 5.19 -14.44
CA LYS A 400 4.84 4.89 -14.15
C LYS A 400 4.64 3.40 -13.91
N SER A 401 3.74 3.08 -12.98
CA SER A 401 3.28 1.71 -12.80
C SER A 401 2.39 1.31 -13.98
N MET A 402 2.57 0.10 -14.49
CA MET A 402 1.80 -0.46 -15.58
C MET A 402 1.17 -1.79 -15.11
N PRO A 403 -0.16 -1.92 -15.08
CA PRO A 403 -0.81 -3.17 -14.69
C PRO A 403 -0.79 -4.20 -15.83
N SER A 404 -1.12 -5.46 -15.53
CA SER A 404 -1.18 -6.61 -16.47
C SER A 404 -2.35 -6.57 -17.47
N LYS A 405 -2.81 -5.36 -17.83
CA LYS A 405 -3.96 -5.14 -18.71
C LYS A 405 -3.73 -3.91 -19.57
N ARG A 406 -4.49 -3.82 -20.66
CA ARG A 406 -4.51 -2.62 -21.51
C ARG A 406 -4.77 -1.37 -20.66
N THR A 407 -3.84 -0.43 -20.71
CA THR A 407 -3.83 0.76 -19.88
C THR A 407 -3.42 1.95 -20.70
N GLN A 408 -4.05 3.09 -20.40
CA GLN A 408 -3.70 4.38 -20.96
C GLN A 408 -2.83 5.14 -19.96
N LEU A 409 -1.65 5.52 -20.41
CA LEU A 409 -0.68 6.30 -19.63
C LEU A 409 -0.50 7.67 -20.27
N PHE A 410 -0.45 8.71 -19.45
CA PHE A 410 -0.34 10.10 -19.91
C PHE A 410 0.96 10.74 -19.41
N LEU A 411 1.78 11.22 -20.35
CA LEU A 411 3.08 11.83 -20.07
C LEU A 411 3.06 13.31 -20.53
N PRO A 412 3.11 14.29 -19.60
CA PRO A 412 3.25 15.68 -20.00
C PRO A 412 4.59 15.88 -20.71
N LEU A 413 4.56 16.50 -21.90
CA LEU A 413 5.78 16.80 -22.65
C LEU A 413 6.40 18.10 -22.13
N PRO A 414 7.73 18.16 -21.92
CA PRO A 414 8.38 19.35 -21.39
C PRO A 414 8.31 20.52 -22.37
N VAL A 415 8.53 21.72 -21.85
CA VAL A 415 8.54 22.95 -22.66
C VAL A 415 9.82 23.04 -23.50
N GLN A 416 9.79 22.55 -24.74
CA GLN A 416 10.90 22.64 -25.69
C GLN A 416 10.44 22.37 -27.14
N PRO A 417 11.09 22.92 -28.17
CA PRO A 417 10.63 22.78 -29.56
C PRO A 417 10.58 21.33 -30.08
N SER A 418 11.48 20.48 -29.57
CA SER A 418 11.59 19.09 -29.99
C SER A 418 11.99 18.20 -28.83
N VAL A 419 11.23 17.13 -28.60
CA VAL A 419 11.44 16.15 -27.55
C VAL A 419 11.85 14.83 -28.19
N ARG A 420 13.05 14.36 -27.86
CA ARG A 420 13.51 13.01 -28.21
C ARG A 420 13.42 12.14 -26.97
N MET A 421 12.61 11.09 -27.04
CA MET A 421 12.33 10.24 -25.91
C MET A 421 12.72 8.78 -26.19
N ARG A 422 13.37 8.18 -25.21
CA ARG A 422 13.63 6.74 -25.15
C ARG A 422 12.69 6.16 -24.09
N ILE A 423 11.94 5.13 -24.44
CA ILE A 423 11.03 4.46 -23.51
C ILE A 423 11.56 3.06 -23.25
N ASN A 424 11.71 2.72 -21.98
CA ASN A 424 11.80 1.34 -21.52
C ASN A 424 10.36 0.86 -21.23
N PRO A 425 9.86 -0.15 -21.97
CA PRO A 425 8.48 -0.61 -21.83
C PRO A 425 8.21 -1.31 -20.49
N GLY A 426 9.24 -1.84 -19.84
CA GLY A 426 9.16 -2.55 -18.56
C GLY A 426 10.54 -3.02 -18.09
N LYS A 427 10.71 -3.20 -16.78
CA LYS A 427 11.96 -3.68 -16.17
C LYS A 427 12.18 -5.17 -16.35
N THR A 428 11.13 -5.93 -16.59
CA THR A 428 11.18 -7.37 -16.76
C THR A 428 11.20 -7.76 -18.23
N THR A 429 11.80 -8.92 -18.52
CA THR A 429 11.78 -9.48 -19.86
C THR A 429 10.35 -9.84 -20.25
N GLY A 430 9.91 -9.43 -21.44
CA GLY A 430 8.55 -9.75 -21.89
C GLY A 430 8.15 -9.14 -23.21
N LEU A 431 6.95 -9.51 -23.65
CA LEU A 431 6.29 -9.00 -24.83
C LEU A 431 5.31 -7.89 -24.45
N PHE A 432 5.52 -6.71 -25.02
CA PHE A 432 4.65 -5.55 -24.82
C PHE A 432 4.00 -5.18 -26.14
N HIS A 433 2.73 -4.76 -26.08
CA HIS A 433 1.98 -4.31 -27.24
C HIS A 433 1.67 -2.83 -27.11
N LEU A 434 2.24 -2.04 -28.00
CA LEU A 434 1.90 -0.64 -28.14
C LEU A 434 0.81 -0.51 -29.19
N ASN A 435 -0.43 -0.30 -28.73
CA ASN A 435 -1.62 -0.27 -29.57
C ASN A 435 -1.71 1.08 -30.32
N SER A 436 -1.46 2.18 -29.60
CA SER A 436 -1.40 3.50 -30.19
C SER A 436 -0.57 4.48 -29.36
N ILE A 437 -0.06 5.50 -30.04
CA ILE A 437 0.54 6.69 -29.42
C ILE A 437 -0.10 7.91 -30.06
N LYS A 438 -0.53 8.85 -29.21
CA LYS A 438 -1.09 10.14 -29.62
C LYS A 438 -0.41 11.28 -28.88
N VAL A 439 -0.21 12.40 -29.56
CA VAL A 439 0.10 13.68 -28.93
C VAL A 439 -1.21 14.46 -28.85
N LEU A 440 -1.67 14.72 -27.63
CA LEU A 440 -2.85 15.52 -27.34
C LEU A 440 -2.42 16.98 -27.19
N GLU A 441 -3.09 17.88 -27.91
CA GLU A 441 -2.81 19.32 -27.85
C GLU A 441 -3.97 20.09 -27.19
N PHE A 442 -3.60 21.05 -26.33
CA PHE A 442 -4.53 21.96 -25.66
C PHE A 442 -4.02 23.40 -25.79
N ALA A 443 -4.82 24.33 -26.33
CA ALA A 443 -4.43 25.74 -26.43
C ALA A 443 -4.38 26.43 -25.07
N HIS A 444 -3.58 27.48 -24.98
CA HIS A 444 -3.21 28.26 -23.78
C HIS A 444 -2.16 27.55 -22.93
N GLY A 445 -1.00 27.29 -23.55
CA GLY A 445 0.12 26.54 -23.00
C GLY A 445 0.81 27.15 -21.77
N MET A 446 1.96 26.59 -21.43
CA MET A 446 2.60 26.75 -20.11
C MET A 446 3.51 27.99 -20.09
N PRO A 447 3.42 28.88 -19.09
CA PRO A 447 4.26 30.07 -19.01
C PRO A 447 5.75 29.76 -18.71
N HIS A 448 6.09 28.52 -18.33
CA HIS A 448 7.41 28.15 -17.86
C HIS A 448 8.50 28.10 -18.96
N ARG A 449 9.72 28.46 -18.57
CA ARG A 449 10.93 28.43 -19.40
C ARG A 449 11.40 27.00 -19.68
N ALA A 450 12.04 26.78 -20.83
CA ALA A 450 12.63 25.49 -21.21
C ALA A 450 13.57 24.93 -20.13
N MET A 451 13.59 23.61 -19.95
CA MET A 451 14.58 22.96 -19.06
C MET A 451 15.99 23.43 -19.45
N PRO A 452 16.79 23.98 -18.53
CA PRO A 452 18.16 24.35 -18.87
C PRO A 452 18.93 23.09 -19.29
N PRO A 453 19.70 23.12 -20.40
CA PRO A 453 20.63 22.04 -20.68
C PRO A 453 21.65 21.97 -19.55
N VAL A 454 22.04 20.75 -19.18
CA VAL A 454 23.03 20.46 -18.15
C VAL A 454 24.25 21.36 -18.39
N ALA A 455 24.59 22.21 -17.42
CA ALA A 455 25.91 22.80 -17.36
C ALA A 455 26.89 21.62 -17.24
N GLN A 456 27.59 21.30 -18.34
CA GLN A 456 28.75 20.44 -18.27
C GLN A 456 29.63 21.01 -17.16
N THR A 457 29.82 20.22 -16.11
CA THR A 457 30.80 20.50 -15.08
C THR A 457 32.08 20.84 -15.83
N ARG A 458 32.49 22.11 -15.76
CA ARG A 458 33.81 22.54 -16.19
C ARG A 458 34.78 21.71 -15.36
N THR A 459 35.28 20.62 -15.93
CA THR A 459 36.53 20.02 -15.49
C THR A 459 37.55 21.14 -15.52
N VAL A 460 38.01 21.50 -14.32
CA VAL A 460 39.14 22.40 -14.10
C VAL A 460 40.27 21.90 -14.98
N ALA A 461 40.69 22.77 -15.89
CA ALA A 461 41.85 22.55 -16.72
C ALA A 461 43.07 22.47 -15.79
N GLU A 462 43.55 21.26 -15.53
CA GLU A 462 44.96 21.06 -15.19
C GLU A 462 45.77 21.28 -16.46
N THR A 463 46.45 22.41 -16.49
CA THR A 463 47.47 22.76 -17.45
C THR A 463 48.58 21.72 -17.45
N ASN A 464 48.80 21.07 -18.59
CA ASN A 464 50.08 20.43 -18.88
C ASN A 464 50.47 20.74 -20.35
N PRO A 465 51.41 21.67 -20.60
CA PRO A 465 51.85 21.99 -21.94
C PRO A 465 53.00 21.07 -22.35
N GLN A 466 52.74 20.12 -23.24
CA GLN A 466 53.74 19.67 -24.21
C GLN A 466 53.06 18.99 -25.40
N ALA A 467 52.86 19.78 -26.44
CA ALA A 467 52.57 19.31 -27.78
C ALA A 467 53.89 18.96 -28.48
N GLN A 468 54.01 17.73 -28.99
CA GLN A 468 54.91 17.44 -30.11
C GLN A 468 54.19 16.59 -31.17
N SER A 469 54.00 17.26 -32.31
CA SER A 469 53.92 16.75 -33.69
C SER A 469 52.96 15.61 -34.02
N ALA A 470 51.79 16.00 -34.54
CA ALA A 470 51.06 15.20 -35.52
C ALA A 470 51.84 15.18 -36.85
N ARG A 471 52.35 14.00 -37.23
CA ARG A 471 52.68 13.69 -38.62
C ARG A 471 51.49 12.99 -39.24
N SER A 472 50.98 13.61 -40.29
CA SER A 472 50.11 13.03 -41.30
C SER A 472 50.58 11.64 -41.74
N ARG A 473 49.69 10.65 -41.63
CA ARG A 473 49.75 9.45 -42.46
C ARG A 473 48.42 9.28 -43.17
N GLN A 474 48.56 9.31 -44.49
CA GLN A 474 47.54 9.06 -45.49
C GLN A 474 46.77 7.76 -45.21
N ALA A 475 45.48 7.83 -45.50
CA ALA A 475 44.61 6.67 -45.57
C ALA A 475 45.19 5.62 -46.52
N ALA A 476 45.44 4.42 -45.99
CA ALA A 476 45.58 3.22 -46.81
C ALA A 476 44.19 2.85 -47.37
N PRO A 477 44.11 2.32 -48.60
CA PRO A 477 42.85 1.91 -49.20
C PRO A 477 42.20 0.79 -48.37
N PRO A 478 40.85 0.67 -48.40
CA PRO A 478 40.14 -0.31 -47.59
C PRO A 478 40.59 -1.71 -48.01
N LYS A 479 41.19 -2.45 -47.08
CA LYS A 479 41.20 -3.91 -47.20
C LYS A 479 39.75 -4.34 -47.03
N ASN A 480 39.17 -4.91 -48.09
CA ASN A 480 38.01 -5.78 -47.96
C ASN A 480 38.26 -6.78 -46.81
N PRO A 481 37.52 -6.76 -45.69
CA PRO A 481 37.27 -7.99 -45.00
C PRO A 481 36.24 -8.72 -45.86
N ALA A 482 36.69 -9.76 -46.56
CA ALA A 482 35.79 -10.84 -46.90
C ALA A 482 34.99 -11.21 -45.64
N ASN A 483 33.70 -11.51 -45.81
CA ASN A 483 32.81 -12.10 -44.82
C ASN A 483 33.50 -13.20 -44.01
N GLU A 484 34.15 -12.88 -42.91
CA GLU A 484 34.13 -13.75 -41.75
C GLU A 484 32.83 -13.37 -41.04
N ALA A 485 31.74 -14.02 -41.45
CA ALA A 485 30.50 -13.97 -40.70
C ALA A 485 30.84 -14.34 -39.26
N GLU A 486 30.52 -13.46 -38.29
CA GLU A 486 30.65 -13.78 -36.87
C GLU A 486 30.10 -15.21 -36.64
N PRO A 487 30.82 -16.07 -35.92
CA PRO A 487 30.38 -17.43 -35.68
C PRO A 487 29.00 -17.37 -35.02
N ALA A 488 28.04 -18.07 -35.60
CA ALA A 488 26.68 -18.05 -35.09
C ALA A 488 26.65 -18.64 -33.68
N ALA A 489 26.17 -17.87 -32.73
CA ALA A 489 26.08 -18.22 -31.33
C ALA A 489 24.72 -17.81 -30.78
N ILE A 490 24.29 -18.48 -29.72
CA ILE A 490 23.11 -18.12 -28.94
C ILE A 490 23.56 -17.92 -27.50
N THR A 491 23.15 -16.81 -26.91
CA THR A 491 23.27 -16.56 -25.48
C THR A 491 21.87 -16.55 -24.89
N LEU A 492 21.58 -17.50 -24.01
CA LEU A 492 20.29 -17.60 -23.32
C LEU A 492 20.24 -16.59 -22.17
N ASN A 493 19.15 -15.82 -22.08
CA ASN A 493 18.78 -15.17 -20.83
C ASN A 493 18.06 -16.21 -19.98
N ASP A 494 18.85 -16.95 -19.20
CA ASP A 494 18.32 -18.05 -18.37
C ASP A 494 17.49 -17.53 -17.21
N PHE A 495 16.71 -18.42 -16.59
CA PHE A 495 15.88 -18.10 -15.43
C PHE A 495 16.71 -18.01 -14.15
N TYR A 496 16.08 -17.53 -13.07
CA TYR A 496 16.71 -17.60 -11.76
C TYR A 496 16.74 -19.03 -11.25
N ASP A 497 17.81 -19.40 -10.55
CA ASP A 497 17.89 -20.71 -9.91
C ASP A 497 16.79 -20.85 -8.84
N HIS A 498 16.17 -22.02 -8.80
CA HIS A 498 14.97 -22.37 -8.04
C HIS A 498 13.71 -21.55 -8.38
N GLN A 499 13.66 -20.86 -9.53
CA GLN A 499 12.46 -20.14 -9.95
C GLN A 499 11.30 -21.09 -10.23
N ILE A 500 10.14 -20.79 -9.67
CA ILE A 500 8.90 -21.53 -9.95
C ILE A 500 7.95 -20.59 -10.69
N PHE A 501 7.48 -21.02 -11.85
CA PHE A 501 6.40 -20.36 -12.57
C PHE A 501 5.06 -20.95 -12.13
N GLN A 502 4.08 -20.07 -11.90
CA GLN A 502 2.72 -20.47 -11.56
C GLN A 502 2.11 -21.26 -12.73
N ARG A 503 1.63 -22.47 -12.43
CA ARG A 503 0.87 -23.29 -13.38
C ARG A 503 -0.50 -22.66 -13.68
N GLN A 504 -1.07 -23.00 -14.83
CA GLN A 504 -2.44 -22.81 -15.23
C GLN A 504 -3.01 -24.17 -15.65
N GLY A 505 -3.97 -24.69 -14.89
CA GLY A 505 -4.37 -26.09 -15.02
C GLY A 505 -3.22 -27.02 -14.61
N THR A 506 -2.56 -27.66 -15.57
CA THR A 506 -1.43 -28.59 -15.35
C THR A 506 -0.16 -28.23 -16.11
N SER A 507 -0.07 -27.01 -16.64
CA SER A 507 1.07 -26.54 -17.43
C SER A 507 1.24 -25.02 -17.30
N SER A 508 2.29 -24.45 -17.88
CA SER A 508 2.43 -23.00 -18.01
C SER A 508 3.14 -22.63 -19.31
N ASP A 509 2.77 -21.49 -19.86
CA ASP A 509 3.47 -20.88 -20.99
C ASP A 509 4.71 -20.17 -20.47
N THR A 510 5.87 -20.49 -21.03
CA THR A 510 7.15 -19.99 -20.53
C THR A 510 7.84 -19.13 -21.59
N ILE A 511 8.17 -17.89 -21.24
CA ILE A 511 8.89 -16.98 -22.14
C ILE A 511 10.37 -17.38 -22.18
N ILE A 512 10.87 -17.70 -23.36
CA ILE A 512 12.28 -17.99 -23.63
C ILE A 512 12.86 -16.79 -24.38
N SER A 513 14.03 -16.32 -23.98
CA SER A 513 14.65 -15.16 -24.60
C SER A 513 16.17 -15.19 -24.53
N GLY A 514 16.80 -14.34 -25.33
CA GLY A 514 18.23 -14.14 -25.29
C GLY A 514 18.72 -13.34 -26.49
N THR A 515 20.01 -13.44 -26.74
CA THR A 515 20.66 -12.83 -27.89
C THR A 515 21.27 -13.88 -28.81
N TYR A 516 21.51 -13.50 -30.06
CA TYR A 516 22.16 -14.36 -31.03
C TYR A 516 23.04 -13.56 -32.00
N THR A 517 24.03 -14.22 -32.57
CA THR A 517 24.83 -13.73 -33.72
C THR A 517 24.56 -14.61 -34.94
N GLY A 518 24.72 -14.05 -36.14
CA GLY A 518 24.45 -14.73 -37.42
C GLY A 518 23.06 -14.43 -38.01
N ILE A 519 22.65 -15.23 -39.00
CA ILE A 519 21.42 -15.04 -39.80
C ILE A 519 20.57 -16.32 -39.75
N PRO A 520 19.88 -16.59 -38.63
CA PRO A 520 19.07 -17.80 -38.50
C PRO A 520 17.70 -17.65 -39.18
N THR A 521 17.12 -18.78 -39.61
CA THR A 521 15.75 -18.82 -40.14
C THR A 521 14.69 -18.98 -39.04
N GLY A 522 15.13 -19.23 -37.81
CA GLY A 522 14.28 -19.40 -36.64
C GLY A 522 15.08 -19.92 -35.45
N ILE A 523 14.48 -19.88 -34.26
CA ILE A 523 15.05 -20.41 -33.02
C ILE A 523 14.05 -21.36 -32.39
N GLU A 524 14.56 -22.51 -31.96
CA GLU A 524 13.81 -23.55 -31.28
C GLU A 524 14.30 -23.73 -29.84
N ALA A 525 13.38 -24.09 -28.95
CA ALA A 525 13.69 -24.45 -27.58
C ALA A 525 13.02 -25.78 -27.17
N ARG A 526 13.59 -26.42 -26.15
CA ARG A 526 12.95 -27.53 -25.43
C ARG A 526 13.33 -27.54 -23.96
N VAL A 527 12.55 -28.26 -23.16
CA VAL A 527 12.76 -28.46 -21.73
C VAL A 527 13.28 -29.87 -21.47
N LEU A 528 14.25 -29.97 -20.56
CA LEU A 528 14.75 -31.23 -20.02
C LEU A 528 14.53 -31.25 -18.50
N GLN A 529 14.42 -32.44 -17.91
CA GLN A 529 14.67 -32.61 -16.49
C GLN A 529 16.12 -32.24 -16.16
N TYR A 530 16.33 -31.54 -15.05
CA TYR A 530 17.63 -31.00 -14.66
C TYR A 530 18.64 -32.12 -14.37
N ASP A 531 18.26 -33.10 -13.55
CA ASP A 531 19.19 -34.09 -13.00
C ASP A 531 19.64 -35.13 -14.02
N ASN A 532 18.72 -35.65 -14.85
CA ASN A 532 18.98 -36.77 -15.76
C ASN A 532 18.95 -36.37 -17.25
N GLY A 533 18.59 -35.13 -17.57
CA GLY A 533 18.52 -34.64 -18.95
C GLY A 533 17.42 -35.25 -19.81
N VAL A 534 16.45 -35.96 -19.23
CA VAL A 534 15.32 -36.56 -19.97
C VAL A 534 14.46 -35.44 -20.58
N PRO A 535 14.17 -35.47 -21.90
CA PRO A 535 13.29 -34.49 -22.52
C PRO A 535 11.88 -34.48 -21.94
N VAL A 536 11.43 -33.30 -21.52
CA VAL A 536 10.08 -33.04 -21.03
C VAL A 536 9.19 -32.52 -22.16
N THR A 537 9.76 -31.69 -23.04
CA THR A 537 9.08 -31.21 -24.25
C THR A 537 9.88 -31.54 -25.50
N PRO A 538 9.23 -31.71 -26.68
CA PRO A 538 9.94 -31.77 -27.95
C PRO A 538 10.56 -30.39 -28.28
N TRP A 539 11.45 -30.35 -29.28
CA TRP A 539 11.88 -29.08 -29.87
C TRP A 539 10.66 -28.38 -30.48
N ARG A 540 10.48 -27.10 -30.13
CA ARG A 540 9.42 -26.25 -30.66
C ARG A 540 10.01 -24.93 -31.12
N MET A 541 9.48 -24.40 -32.22
CA MET A 541 9.81 -23.06 -32.70
C MET A 541 9.34 -22.03 -31.66
N VAL A 542 10.28 -21.24 -31.13
CA VAL A 542 9.97 -20.14 -30.20
C VAL A 542 10.01 -18.80 -30.91
N ASP A 543 10.90 -18.62 -31.87
CA ASP A 543 10.96 -17.40 -32.69
C ASP A 543 11.18 -17.78 -34.16
N SER A 544 10.15 -17.65 -34.99
CA SER A 544 10.23 -17.99 -36.42
C SER A 544 10.86 -16.90 -37.29
N ALA A 545 11.10 -15.71 -36.72
CA ALA A 545 11.69 -14.58 -37.43
C ALA A 545 12.46 -13.67 -36.45
N PRO A 546 13.51 -14.20 -35.79
CA PRO A 546 14.31 -13.41 -34.87
C PRO A 546 15.00 -12.28 -35.62
N ALA A 547 15.10 -11.10 -35.00
CA ALA A 547 15.63 -9.90 -35.64
C ALA A 547 16.45 -9.07 -34.65
N ASN A 548 17.39 -8.28 -35.19
CA ASN A 548 18.25 -7.36 -34.43
C ASN A 548 19.07 -8.06 -33.31
N GLY A 549 19.47 -9.32 -33.53
CA GLY A 549 20.30 -10.07 -32.58
C GLY A 549 19.60 -10.44 -31.27
N VAL A 550 18.28 -10.29 -31.20
CA VAL A 550 17.44 -10.64 -30.05
C VAL A 550 16.41 -11.67 -30.49
N PHE A 551 16.22 -12.69 -29.66
CA PHE A 551 15.12 -13.63 -29.83
C PHE A 551 14.25 -13.65 -28.59
N MET A 552 12.95 -13.84 -28.81
CA MET A 552 11.99 -14.03 -27.75
C MET A 552 10.82 -14.84 -28.29
N GLY A 553 10.42 -15.83 -27.53
CA GLY A 553 9.31 -16.69 -27.88
C GLY A 553 8.65 -17.32 -26.67
N ILE A 554 7.46 -17.85 -26.88
CA ILE A 554 6.71 -18.55 -25.84
C ILE A 554 6.83 -20.04 -26.13
N LEU A 555 7.37 -20.78 -25.16
CA LEU A 555 7.23 -22.21 -25.14
C LEU A 555 5.91 -22.54 -24.43
N THR A 556 4.90 -22.88 -25.23
CA THR A 556 3.55 -23.12 -24.73
C THR A 556 3.45 -24.44 -23.97
N GLU A 557 2.52 -24.53 -23.03
CA GLU A 557 2.11 -25.77 -22.35
C GLU A 557 3.28 -26.60 -21.78
N VAL A 558 4.24 -25.96 -21.10
CA VAL A 558 5.28 -26.68 -20.35
C VAL A 558 4.61 -27.36 -19.15
N PRO A 559 4.68 -28.70 -19.00
CA PRO A 559 3.94 -29.41 -17.97
C PRO A 559 4.43 -29.08 -16.55
N GLN A 560 3.51 -29.09 -15.59
CA GLN A 560 3.81 -28.98 -14.16
C GLN A 560 4.84 -30.04 -13.72
N GLY A 561 5.77 -29.64 -12.84
CA GLY A 561 6.91 -30.45 -12.42
C GLY A 561 8.21 -29.63 -12.40
N GLY A 562 9.30 -30.27 -11.99
CA GLY A 562 10.63 -29.66 -11.88
C GLY A 562 11.58 -30.55 -11.08
N TRP A 563 12.89 -30.32 -11.03
CA TRP A 563 13.63 -29.21 -11.65
C TRP A 563 13.90 -29.42 -13.14
N TYR A 564 13.85 -28.33 -13.90
CA TYR A 564 14.03 -28.28 -15.34
C TYR A 564 15.26 -27.47 -15.73
N ARG A 565 15.70 -27.64 -16.99
CA ARG A 565 16.65 -26.78 -17.70
C ARG A 565 16.27 -26.64 -19.17
N LEU A 566 16.70 -25.55 -19.80
CA LEU A 566 16.40 -25.23 -21.20
C LEU A 566 17.52 -25.65 -22.14
N LEU A 567 17.17 -26.12 -23.34
CA LEU A 567 18.08 -26.13 -24.49
C LEU A 567 17.53 -25.24 -25.60
N VAL A 568 18.41 -24.51 -26.27
CA VAL A 568 18.09 -23.64 -27.41
C VAL A 568 19.01 -23.92 -28.59
N ARG A 569 18.45 -23.86 -29.80
CA ARG A 569 19.17 -24.01 -31.07
C ARG A 569 18.57 -23.16 -32.18
N PHE A 570 19.33 -23.01 -33.26
CA PHE A 570 18.79 -22.46 -34.51
C PHE A 570 17.95 -23.52 -35.25
N ALA A 571 16.87 -23.11 -35.90
CA ALA A 571 15.97 -24.02 -36.61
C ALA A 571 16.64 -24.70 -37.82
N ASP A 572 17.54 -23.99 -38.50
CA ASP A 572 18.35 -24.48 -39.62
C ASP A 572 19.55 -25.34 -39.18
N ARG A 573 19.84 -25.41 -37.87
CA ARG A 573 21.02 -26.10 -37.31
C ARG A 573 20.66 -26.89 -36.07
N HIS A 574 20.50 -28.20 -36.25
CA HIS A 574 19.92 -29.06 -35.21
C HIS A 574 20.81 -29.37 -33.99
N GLY A 575 22.06 -28.90 -33.96
CA GLY A 575 22.93 -28.97 -32.78
C GLY A 575 22.48 -28.01 -31.68
N THR A 576 22.69 -28.36 -30.41
CA THR A 576 22.41 -27.44 -29.28
C THR A 576 23.44 -26.32 -29.26
N PHE A 577 22.98 -25.07 -29.22
CA PHE A 577 23.86 -23.89 -29.17
C PHE A 577 23.94 -23.27 -27.77
N ALA A 578 22.85 -23.34 -27.00
CA ALA A 578 22.82 -22.86 -25.63
C ALA A 578 22.06 -23.84 -24.73
N GLN A 579 22.50 -23.94 -23.48
CA GLN A 579 21.86 -24.69 -22.40
C GLN A 579 21.75 -23.78 -21.18
N GLY A 580 20.61 -23.82 -20.49
CA GLY A 580 20.42 -23.18 -19.20
C GLY A 580 21.05 -23.99 -18.07
N ASP A 581 21.57 -23.30 -17.07
CA ASP A 581 22.24 -23.85 -15.89
C ASP A 581 21.38 -23.75 -14.62
N ALA A 582 20.33 -22.91 -14.63
CA ALA A 582 19.43 -22.70 -13.52
C ALA A 582 18.40 -23.84 -13.37
N ARG A 583 18.07 -24.20 -12.12
CA ARG A 583 16.92 -25.04 -11.81
C ARG A 583 15.66 -24.19 -11.84
N TRP A 584 14.66 -24.60 -12.58
CA TRP A 584 13.35 -23.94 -12.55
C TRP A 584 12.23 -24.97 -12.69
N GLY A 585 10.99 -24.59 -12.39
CA GLY A 585 9.86 -25.51 -12.46
C GLY A 585 8.52 -24.82 -12.68
N ILE A 586 7.51 -25.63 -12.97
CA ILE A 586 6.11 -25.20 -13.10
C ILE A 586 5.32 -25.79 -11.93
N GLY A 587 4.72 -24.95 -11.10
CA GLY A 587 4.14 -25.38 -9.82
C GLY A 587 3.12 -24.40 -9.23
N ILE A 588 2.89 -24.53 -7.92
CA ILE A 588 1.97 -23.65 -7.17
C ILE A 588 2.76 -22.53 -6.52
N LEU A 589 2.29 -21.29 -6.69
CA LEU A 589 2.79 -20.12 -5.96
C LEU A 589 1.78 -19.67 -4.90
N VAL A 590 2.30 -19.44 -3.70
CA VAL A 590 1.53 -19.01 -2.54
C VAL A 590 2.12 -17.72 -1.97
N GLY A 591 1.31 -16.65 -1.92
CA GLY A 591 1.67 -15.39 -1.28
C GLY A 591 1.50 -15.48 0.23
N CYS A 592 2.55 -15.31 1.01
CA CYS A 592 2.50 -15.36 2.48
C CYS A 592 2.72 -13.97 3.06
N ILE A 593 1.64 -13.38 3.58
CA ILE A 593 1.60 -12.00 4.07
C ILE A 593 0.97 -11.92 5.46
N GLY A 594 1.30 -10.85 6.18
CA GLY A 594 0.81 -10.61 7.52
C GLY A 594 1.89 -10.03 8.43
N GLN A 595 1.82 -10.32 9.72
CA GLN A 595 2.73 -9.77 10.72
C GLN A 595 3.69 -10.80 11.31
N SER A 596 4.10 -10.63 12.57
CA SER A 596 5.19 -11.39 13.15
C SER A 596 4.97 -12.88 13.26
N ASN A 597 3.74 -13.37 13.47
CA ASN A 597 3.50 -14.82 13.44
C ASN A 597 3.58 -15.39 12.00
N MET A 598 3.22 -14.62 10.96
CA MET A 598 3.52 -15.03 9.57
C MET A 598 5.03 -15.01 9.31
N ARG A 599 5.77 -14.03 9.83
CA ARG A 599 7.23 -14.05 9.69
C ARG A 599 7.79 -15.30 10.38
N GLU A 600 7.49 -15.51 11.66
CA GLU A 600 8.05 -16.63 12.42
C GLU A 600 7.67 -18.01 11.84
N TRP A 601 6.61 -18.12 11.05
CA TRP A 601 6.34 -19.29 10.19
C TRP A 601 7.55 -19.74 9.35
N PHE A 602 8.36 -18.79 8.89
CA PHE A 602 9.54 -18.98 8.05
C PHE A 602 10.87 -18.97 8.83
N TYR A 603 10.87 -18.64 10.11
CA TYR A 603 12.11 -18.41 10.87
C TYR A 603 12.19 -19.18 12.21
N THR A 604 11.06 -19.65 12.75
CA THR A 604 11.02 -20.38 14.02
C THR A 604 10.98 -21.90 13.79
N GLY A 605 11.86 -22.60 14.51
CA GLY A 605 11.98 -24.06 14.49
C GLY A 605 12.94 -24.58 13.43
N GLU A 606 13.63 -25.68 13.76
CA GLU A 606 14.64 -26.36 12.92
C GLU A 606 14.41 -27.88 12.86
N ALA A 607 13.22 -28.34 13.21
CA ALA A 607 12.94 -29.78 13.40
C ALA A 607 12.65 -30.52 12.08
N LEU A 608 12.35 -29.79 11.01
CA LEU A 608 11.92 -30.34 9.72
C LEU A 608 12.96 -30.08 8.63
N HIS A 609 13.01 -30.99 7.66
CA HIS A 609 13.82 -30.82 6.45
C HIS A 609 12.92 -30.43 5.27
N PRO A 610 13.25 -29.40 4.49
CA PRO A 610 12.47 -28.99 3.34
C PRO A 610 12.57 -30.02 2.21
N HIS A 611 11.46 -30.26 1.51
CA HIS A 611 11.47 -31.03 0.27
C HIS A 611 12.30 -30.30 -0.79
N SER A 612 13.01 -31.05 -1.64
CA SER A 612 13.85 -30.51 -2.71
C SER A 612 13.11 -29.66 -3.76
N LEU A 613 11.78 -29.63 -3.75
CA LEU A 613 10.93 -28.88 -4.69
C LEU A 613 10.26 -27.66 -4.02
N LEU A 614 10.64 -27.37 -2.77
CA LEU A 614 10.17 -26.21 -2.03
C LEU A 614 11.15 -25.05 -2.25
N ALA A 615 10.64 -23.96 -2.81
CA ALA A 615 11.42 -22.75 -3.02
C ALA A 615 10.80 -21.54 -2.31
N LEU A 616 11.65 -20.58 -2.01
CA LEU A 616 11.32 -19.31 -1.40
C LEU A 616 11.55 -18.18 -2.38
N HIS A 617 10.65 -17.22 -2.38
CA HIS A 617 10.83 -15.95 -3.07
C HIS A 617 10.75 -14.80 -2.07
N ARG A 618 11.84 -14.05 -1.92
CA ARG A 618 11.97 -12.92 -0.98
C ARG A 618 12.79 -11.81 -1.61
N GLN A 619 12.39 -10.56 -1.39
CA GLN A 619 13.12 -9.39 -1.90
C GLN A 619 13.42 -9.46 -3.41
N GLY A 620 12.54 -10.09 -4.20
CA GLY A 620 12.72 -10.24 -5.65
C GLY A 620 13.68 -11.36 -6.08
N HIS A 621 14.08 -12.26 -5.18
CA HIS A 621 15.02 -13.33 -5.45
C HIS A 621 14.46 -14.70 -5.08
N TRP A 622 14.76 -15.70 -5.91
CA TRP A 622 14.45 -17.11 -5.67
C TRP A 622 15.60 -17.81 -4.94
N SER A 623 15.26 -18.76 -4.08
CA SER A 623 16.22 -19.61 -3.35
C SER A 623 15.56 -20.91 -2.92
N ALA A 624 16.37 -21.94 -2.66
CA ALA A 624 15.91 -23.12 -1.95
C ALA A 624 15.49 -22.77 -0.51
N MET A 625 14.50 -23.48 0.04
CA MET A 625 14.18 -23.40 1.47
C MET A 625 15.33 -24.00 2.30
N ASP A 626 15.72 -23.33 3.39
CA ASP A 626 16.64 -23.89 4.38
C ASP A 626 15.90 -24.73 5.44
N ASN A 627 16.62 -25.25 6.44
CA ASN A 627 16.01 -26.04 7.50
C ASN A 627 15.31 -25.20 8.59
N ARG A 628 15.10 -23.89 8.39
CA ARG A 628 14.43 -23.01 9.36
C ARG A 628 13.01 -22.71 8.96
N GLY A 629 12.12 -22.56 9.95
CA GLY A 629 10.73 -22.21 9.71
C GLY A 629 9.83 -23.43 9.55
N ASN A 630 9.53 -24.06 10.68
CA ASN A 630 8.72 -25.27 10.75
C ASN A 630 7.36 -25.11 10.03
N GLY A 631 6.73 -23.94 10.14
CA GLY A 631 5.43 -23.68 9.50
C GLY A 631 5.51 -23.74 7.97
N ALA A 632 6.51 -23.06 7.40
CA ALA A 632 6.73 -23.01 5.95
C ALA A 632 7.06 -24.40 5.40
N ILE A 633 7.95 -25.10 6.08
CA ILE A 633 8.39 -26.45 5.69
C ILE A 633 7.23 -27.44 5.79
N ALA A 634 6.47 -27.44 6.89
CA ALA A 634 5.33 -28.34 7.05
C ALA A 634 4.24 -28.10 5.99
N PHE A 635 3.96 -26.82 5.72
CA PHE A 635 3.01 -26.43 4.67
C PHE A 635 3.46 -26.90 3.29
N GLY A 636 4.67 -26.52 2.88
CA GLY A 636 5.22 -26.85 1.56
C GLY A 636 5.39 -28.36 1.36
N ASN A 637 5.98 -29.07 2.33
CA ASN A 637 6.20 -30.51 2.24
C ASN A 637 4.90 -31.29 2.11
N ARG A 638 3.84 -30.89 2.83
CA ARG A 638 2.54 -31.56 2.73
C ARG A 638 1.94 -31.41 1.33
N LEU A 639 2.02 -30.21 0.75
CA LEU A 639 1.53 -29.97 -0.60
C LEU A 639 2.34 -30.75 -1.64
N ILE A 640 3.67 -30.67 -1.57
CA ILE A 640 4.56 -31.38 -2.50
C ILE A 640 4.37 -32.90 -2.38
N GLY A 641 4.31 -33.44 -1.16
CA GLY A 641 4.12 -34.87 -0.94
C GLY A 641 2.80 -35.41 -1.49
N LYS A 642 1.76 -34.57 -1.54
CA LYS A 642 0.45 -34.95 -2.08
C LYS A 642 0.34 -34.72 -3.59
N LEU A 643 0.93 -33.65 -4.11
CA LEU A 643 0.75 -33.20 -5.50
C LEU A 643 1.90 -33.57 -6.45
N GLY A 644 3.09 -33.87 -5.91
CA GLY A 644 4.27 -34.24 -6.69
C GLY A 644 4.86 -33.10 -7.55
N ILE A 645 4.57 -31.85 -7.23
CA ILE A 645 4.99 -30.67 -8.01
C ILE A 645 5.69 -29.62 -7.15
N PRO A 646 6.48 -28.72 -7.76
CA PRO A 646 7.09 -27.59 -7.05
C PRO A 646 6.09 -26.68 -6.36
N VAL A 647 6.48 -26.18 -5.18
CA VAL A 647 5.73 -25.18 -4.42
C VAL A 647 6.64 -24.01 -4.09
N GLY A 648 6.25 -22.82 -4.52
CA GLY A 648 6.95 -21.56 -4.25
C GLY A 648 6.21 -20.74 -3.20
N LEU A 649 6.90 -20.39 -2.12
CA LEU A 649 6.35 -19.53 -1.06
C LEU A 649 6.96 -18.12 -1.17
N LEU A 650 6.10 -17.13 -1.39
CA LEU A 650 6.49 -15.73 -1.41
C LEU A 650 6.39 -15.16 0.01
N ASP A 651 7.51 -15.03 0.72
CA ASP A 651 7.55 -14.49 2.07
C ASP A 651 7.71 -12.97 2.05
N TYR A 652 6.61 -12.28 2.36
CA TYR A 652 6.53 -10.82 2.45
C TYR A 652 5.93 -10.35 3.78
N ALA A 653 6.00 -11.17 4.82
CA ALA A 653 5.48 -10.82 6.13
C ALA A 653 6.30 -9.68 6.79
N VAL A 654 5.61 -8.74 7.44
CA VAL A 654 6.27 -7.59 8.09
C VAL A 654 5.91 -7.52 9.57
N ASN A 655 6.92 -7.66 10.42
CA ASN A 655 6.77 -7.58 11.87
C ASN A 655 6.06 -6.31 12.33
N GLY A 656 5.11 -6.46 13.25
CA GLY A 656 4.41 -5.32 13.86
C GLY A 656 3.47 -4.55 12.90
N SER A 657 3.27 -5.05 11.68
CA SER A 657 2.38 -4.41 10.70
C SER A 657 0.91 -4.47 11.13
N GLY A 658 0.24 -3.34 11.01
CA GLY A 658 -1.21 -3.23 11.15
C GLY A 658 -1.92 -3.49 9.81
N LEU A 659 -3.22 -3.75 9.84
CA LEU A 659 -4.01 -3.69 8.60
C LEU A 659 -4.23 -2.23 8.17
N ARG A 660 -4.41 -1.32 9.13
CA ARG A 660 -4.70 0.10 8.91
C ARG A 660 -3.67 1.02 9.59
N LYS A 661 -3.62 2.28 9.16
CA LYS A 661 -2.74 3.33 9.71
C LYS A 661 -2.88 3.49 11.23
N GLU A 662 -4.09 3.34 11.78
CA GLU A 662 -4.33 3.46 13.22
C GLU A 662 -3.61 2.37 14.05
N ALA A 663 -3.22 1.27 13.42
CA ALA A 663 -2.48 0.16 13.99
C ALA A 663 -1.00 0.13 13.55
N ASP A 664 -0.48 1.20 12.95
CA ASP A 664 0.92 1.29 12.54
C ASP A 664 1.85 1.56 13.73
N TRP A 665 2.72 0.59 14.03
CA TRP A 665 3.74 0.66 15.08
C TRP A 665 5.10 1.20 14.58
N GLY A 666 5.11 1.90 13.44
CA GLY A 666 6.33 2.38 12.78
C GLY A 666 6.94 1.36 11.80
N MET A 667 6.18 0.31 11.48
CA MET A 667 6.60 -0.77 10.57
C MET A 667 5.77 -0.79 9.29
N GLY A 668 4.77 0.09 9.17
CA GLY A 668 3.84 0.16 8.04
C GLY A 668 2.54 -0.60 8.27
N TYR A 669 1.61 -0.44 7.33
CA TYR A 669 0.29 -1.06 7.37
C TYR A 669 -0.16 -1.52 5.99
N TRP A 670 -0.91 -2.63 5.94
CA TRP A 670 -1.21 -3.35 4.70
C TRP A 670 -2.15 -2.61 3.76
N SER A 671 -3.02 -1.73 4.28
CA SER A 671 -3.91 -0.94 3.42
C SER A 671 -3.22 0.24 2.73
N ASP A 672 -1.94 0.51 3.02
CA ASP A 672 -1.16 1.56 2.36
C ASP A 672 -0.75 1.13 0.95
N ARG A 673 -1.00 2.00 -0.04
CA ARG A 673 -0.68 1.76 -1.46
C ARG A 673 0.42 2.67 -1.98
N SER A 674 1.03 3.49 -1.11
CA SER A 674 2.18 4.34 -1.43
C SER A 674 3.34 3.50 -1.99
N GLU A 675 4.18 4.08 -2.85
CA GLU A 675 5.21 3.30 -3.56
C GLU A 675 6.18 2.58 -2.61
N ASP A 676 6.43 3.09 -1.41
CA ASP A 676 7.32 2.48 -0.42
C ASP A 676 6.62 1.56 0.58
N ALA A 677 5.28 1.47 0.51
CA ALA A 677 4.47 0.65 1.41
C ALA A 677 4.82 -0.85 1.34
N ILE A 678 4.62 -1.53 2.46
CA ILE A 678 4.83 -2.99 2.59
C ILE A 678 3.97 -3.79 1.58
N TYR A 679 2.77 -3.32 1.29
CA TYR A 679 1.91 -3.91 0.27
C TYR A 679 2.51 -3.77 -1.14
N ARG A 680 3.10 -2.61 -1.49
CA ARG A 680 3.79 -2.45 -2.77
C ARG A 680 5.04 -3.30 -2.88
N GLN A 681 5.73 -3.57 -1.78
CA GLN A 681 6.84 -4.53 -1.77
C GLN A 681 6.35 -5.94 -2.08
N PHE A 682 5.24 -6.37 -1.50
CA PHE A 682 4.59 -7.64 -1.83
C PHE A 682 4.16 -7.71 -3.31
N ILE A 683 3.46 -6.69 -3.83
CA ILE A 683 3.03 -6.66 -5.24
C ILE A 683 4.22 -6.69 -6.20
N ARG A 684 5.31 -5.98 -5.91
CA ARG A 684 6.56 -6.08 -6.69
C ARG A 684 7.15 -7.49 -6.64
N GLY A 685 7.05 -8.15 -5.49
CA GLY A 685 7.42 -9.55 -5.33
C GLY A 685 6.60 -10.49 -6.20
N VAL A 686 5.28 -10.34 -6.19
CA VAL A 686 4.36 -11.12 -7.02
C VAL A 686 4.63 -10.87 -8.50
N ALA A 687 4.83 -9.61 -8.91
CA ALA A 687 5.20 -9.27 -10.27
C ALA A 687 6.53 -9.93 -10.69
N GLY A 688 7.55 -9.90 -9.83
CA GLY A 688 8.84 -10.58 -10.05
C GLY A 688 8.72 -12.11 -10.15
N ALA A 689 7.69 -12.70 -9.54
CA ALA A 689 7.36 -14.12 -9.63
C ALA A 689 6.43 -14.48 -10.80
N GLY A 690 6.04 -13.51 -11.65
CA GLY A 690 5.18 -13.72 -12.82
C GLY A 690 3.76 -13.16 -12.71
N GLY A 691 3.43 -12.45 -11.64
CA GLY A 691 2.18 -11.67 -11.50
C GLY A 691 0.94 -12.47 -11.10
N ARG A 692 1.04 -13.80 -10.98
CA ARG A 692 -0.08 -14.70 -10.67
C ARG A 692 0.20 -15.52 -9.43
N LEU A 693 -0.84 -15.82 -8.65
CA LEU A 693 -0.79 -16.73 -7.51
C LEU A 693 -1.98 -17.68 -7.54
N GLU A 694 -1.81 -18.86 -6.94
CA GLU A 694 -2.92 -19.79 -6.69
C GLU A 694 -3.56 -19.54 -5.32
N TYR A 695 -2.79 -19.08 -4.32
CA TYR A 695 -3.30 -18.82 -2.97
C TYR A 695 -2.59 -17.62 -2.32
N VAL A 696 -3.31 -16.92 -1.44
CA VAL A 696 -2.72 -15.96 -0.50
C VAL A 696 -3.01 -16.41 0.92
N VAL A 697 -1.98 -16.58 1.74
CA VAL A 697 -2.10 -16.87 3.18
C VAL A 697 -1.87 -15.59 3.96
N TRP A 698 -2.84 -15.27 4.82
CA TRP A 698 -2.86 -14.09 5.68
C TRP A 698 -2.82 -14.50 7.14
N MET A 699 -1.83 -14.02 7.88
CA MET A 699 -1.76 -14.17 9.34
C MET A 699 -1.42 -12.83 9.99
N GLN A 700 -2.47 -12.11 10.37
CA GLN A 700 -2.38 -10.79 11.00
C GLN A 700 -3.64 -10.44 11.79
N GLY A 701 -3.48 -9.60 12.80
CA GLY A 701 -4.56 -8.98 13.55
C GLY A 701 -4.13 -8.54 14.95
N GLU A 702 -3.00 -9.05 15.45
CA GLU A 702 -2.56 -8.85 16.82
C GLU A 702 -2.10 -7.42 17.06
N ALA A 703 -1.51 -6.76 16.06
CA ALA A 703 -1.16 -5.33 16.14
C ALA A 703 -2.41 -4.45 16.33
N ASP A 704 -3.44 -4.68 15.52
CA ASP A 704 -4.72 -3.99 15.58
C ASP A 704 -5.46 -4.27 16.91
N ALA A 705 -5.47 -5.53 17.34
CA ALA A 705 -6.08 -5.94 18.61
C ALA A 705 -5.36 -5.32 19.83
N ALA A 706 -4.03 -5.27 19.83
CA ALA A 706 -3.27 -4.71 20.95
C ALA A 706 -3.35 -3.20 21.04
N ARG A 707 -3.40 -2.51 19.91
CA ARG A 707 -3.59 -1.06 19.88
C ARG A 707 -4.98 -0.67 20.37
N ALA A 708 -5.98 -1.52 20.08
CA ALA A 708 -7.37 -1.34 20.48
C ALA A 708 -7.96 0.02 20.05
N THR A 709 -7.50 0.52 18.90
CA THR A 709 -7.93 1.80 18.30
C THR A 709 -9.03 1.63 17.27
N ILE A 710 -9.31 0.39 16.84
CA ILE A 710 -10.31 0.10 15.82
C ILE A 710 -11.33 -0.93 16.33
N THR A 711 -12.54 -0.82 15.80
CA THR A 711 -13.67 -1.71 16.10
C THR A 711 -13.67 -2.97 15.22
N LYS A 712 -14.43 -3.99 15.63
CA LYS A 712 -14.73 -5.18 14.81
C LYS A 712 -15.18 -4.81 13.39
N SER A 713 -16.14 -3.88 13.28
CA SER A 713 -16.71 -3.44 11.99
C SER A 713 -15.64 -2.77 11.13
N GLN A 714 -14.82 -1.89 11.71
CA GLN A 714 -13.75 -1.22 10.97
C GLN A 714 -12.67 -2.19 10.46
N TYR A 715 -12.23 -3.16 11.27
CA TYR A 715 -11.27 -4.16 10.81
C TYR A 715 -11.87 -5.05 9.72
N ARG A 716 -13.09 -5.55 9.91
CA ARG A 716 -13.84 -6.33 8.92
C ARG A 716 -13.93 -5.60 7.58
N SER A 717 -14.42 -4.36 7.57
CA SER A 717 -14.56 -3.59 6.33
C SER A 717 -13.22 -3.20 5.71
N ALA A 718 -12.15 -3.07 6.50
CA ALA A 718 -10.81 -2.86 5.96
C ALA A 718 -10.24 -4.13 5.33
N LEU A 719 -10.45 -5.29 5.96
CA LEU A 719 -9.95 -6.57 5.46
C LEU A 719 -10.67 -6.97 4.18
N ALA A 720 -12.00 -6.82 4.12
CA ALA A 720 -12.77 -7.04 2.90
C ALA A 720 -12.26 -6.19 1.73
N ARG A 721 -12.09 -4.87 1.94
CA ARG A 721 -11.52 -3.97 0.92
C ARG A 721 -10.08 -4.30 0.56
N PHE A 722 -9.25 -4.71 1.51
CA PHE A 722 -7.88 -5.14 1.23
C PHE A 722 -7.86 -6.35 0.29
N ILE A 723 -8.74 -7.34 0.54
CA ILE A 723 -8.85 -8.53 -0.30
C ILE A 723 -9.38 -8.17 -1.70
N GLU A 724 -10.52 -7.46 -1.78
CA GLU A 724 -11.23 -7.24 -3.06
C GLU A 724 -10.62 -6.13 -3.90
N MET A 725 -10.30 -4.99 -3.28
CA MET A 725 -9.92 -3.76 -3.98
C MET A 725 -8.41 -3.57 -4.12
N GLN A 726 -7.61 -4.39 -3.43
CA GLN A 726 -6.15 -4.35 -3.51
C GLN A 726 -5.62 -5.68 -4.04
N VAL A 727 -5.62 -6.74 -3.21
CA VAL A 727 -4.98 -8.02 -3.53
C VAL A 727 -5.55 -8.63 -4.82
N ARG A 728 -6.87 -8.79 -4.91
CA ARG A 728 -7.54 -9.36 -6.11
C ARG A 728 -7.57 -8.42 -7.32
N ALA A 729 -7.38 -7.13 -7.10
CA ALA A 729 -7.34 -6.15 -8.19
C ALA A 729 -5.98 -6.11 -8.91
N GLU A 730 -4.92 -6.57 -8.24
CA GLU A 730 -3.53 -6.45 -8.73
C GLU A 730 -2.81 -7.79 -8.93
N ILE A 731 -3.32 -8.88 -8.34
CA ILE A 731 -2.78 -10.22 -8.53
C ILE A 731 -3.73 -11.01 -9.43
N GLU A 732 -3.18 -11.60 -10.48
CA GLU A 732 -3.95 -12.48 -11.33
C GLU A 732 -4.21 -13.83 -10.65
N ASN A 733 -5.48 -14.25 -10.70
CA ASN A 733 -5.93 -15.49 -10.10
C ASN A 733 -5.56 -16.69 -10.99
N ALA A 734 -4.66 -17.55 -10.50
CA ALA A 734 -4.31 -18.82 -11.15
C ALA A 734 -5.07 -20.03 -10.57
N ALA A 735 -5.89 -19.82 -9.54
CA ALA A 735 -6.67 -20.88 -8.93
C ALA A 735 -7.86 -21.28 -9.80
N ARG A 736 -8.44 -22.46 -9.54
CA ARG A 736 -9.65 -22.94 -10.23
C ARG A 736 -10.91 -22.19 -9.78
N GLN A 737 -10.85 -21.58 -8.60
CA GLN A 737 -11.91 -20.77 -8.02
C GLN A 737 -12.12 -19.48 -8.83
N PRO A 738 -13.34 -18.90 -8.87
CA PRO A 738 -13.61 -17.67 -9.62
C PRO A 738 -12.78 -16.46 -9.16
N PHE A 739 -12.38 -16.43 -7.89
CA PHE A 739 -11.55 -15.39 -7.30
C PHE A 739 -10.34 -16.01 -6.62
N LEU A 740 -9.22 -15.25 -6.55
CA LEU A 740 -8.00 -15.68 -5.87
C LEU A 740 -8.33 -16.07 -4.42
N PRO A 741 -8.16 -17.36 -4.05
CA PRO A 741 -8.43 -17.84 -2.70
C PRO A 741 -7.57 -17.11 -1.65
N PHE A 742 -8.25 -16.57 -0.64
CA PHE A 742 -7.62 -15.84 0.45
C PHE A 742 -7.78 -16.61 1.77
N LEU A 743 -6.66 -17.13 2.28
CA LEU A 743 -6.58 -18.08 3.39
C LEU A 743 -6.18 -17.36 4.67
N ILE A 744 -7.13 -17.12 5.55
CA ILE A 744 -6.90 -16.46 6.84
C ILE A 744 -6.52 -17.52 7.87
N VAL A 745 -5.31 -17.42 8.42
CA VAL A 745 -4.94 -18.13 9.65
C VAL A 745 -5.44 -17.32 10.83
N GLY A 746 -6.27 -17.94 11.67
CA GLY A 746 -6.87 -17.30 12.83
C GLY A 746 -5.82 -16.68 13.76
N MET A 747 -6.11 -15.48 14.25
CA MET A 747 -5.17 -14.72 15.08
C MET A 747 -4.70 -15.52 16.32
N PRO A 748 -3.38 -15.75 16.51
CA PRO A 748 -2.82 -16.46 17.65
C PRO A 748 -3.19 -15.88 19.02
N ASN A 749 -2.99 -16.67 20.07
CA ASN A 749 -3.23 -16.26 21.45
C ASN A 749 -2.20 -15.21 21.91
N ARG A 750 -2.64 -14.32 22.82
CA ARG A 750 -1.82 -13.25 23.39
C ARG A 750 -1.93 -13.20 24.92
N PRO A 751 -0.95 -13.75 25.65
CA PRO A 751 -0.97 -13.82 27.12
C PRO A 751 -1.18 -12.50 27.86
N VAL A 752 -0.66 -11.39 27.32
CA VAL A 752 -0.81 -10.04 27.91
C VAL A 752 -1.89 -9.20 27.19
N GLY A 753 -2.72 -9.84 26.37
CA GLY A 753 -3.75 -9.18 25.58
C GLY A 753 -5.05 -8.92 26.36
N LYS A 754 -5.90 -8.04 25.81
CA LYS A 754 -7.25 -7.78 26.33
C LYS A 754 -8.28 -8.59 25.57
N ASP A 755 -9.19 -9.24 26.28
CA ASP A 755 -10.22 -10.12 25.71
C ASP A 755 -11.06 -9.46 24.61
N VAL A 756 -11.66 -8.30 24.92
CA VAL A 756 -12.61 -7.63 24.04
C VAL A 756 -12.01 -7.29 22.66
N PRO A 757 -10.88 -6.57 22.55
CA PRO A 757 -10.33 -6.25 21.24
C PRO A 757 -9.78 -7.48 20.50
N HIS A 758 -9.21 -8.47 21.20
CA HIS A 758 -8.72 -9.68 20.52
C HIS A 758 -9.86 -10.51 19.96
N GLN A 759 -10.94 -10.67 20.72
CA GLN A 759 -12.13 -11.35 20.22
C GLN A 759 -12.77 -10.56 19.07
N ALA A 760 -12.83 -9.24 19.16
CA ALA A 760 -13.37 -8.39 18.10
C ALA A 760 -12.66 -8.59 16.75
N ILE A 761 -11.33 -8.73 16.76
CA ILE A 761 -10.54 -8.99 15.54
C ILE A 761 -10.75 -10.42 15.02
N ARG A 762 -10.74 -11.45 15.88
CA ARG A 762 -11.04 -12.83 15.45
C ARG A 762 -12.43 -12.95 14.84
N ASP A 763 -13.42 -12.35 15.49
CA ASP A 763 -14.77 -12.30 14.96
C ASP A 763 -14.84 -11.58 13.61
N ALA A 764 -14.04 -10.53 13.41
CA ALA A 764 -13.97 -9.80 12.14
C ALA A 764 -13.35 -10.66 11.03
N GLN A 765 -12.28 -11.40 11.33
CA GLN A 765 -11.67 -12.36 10.41
C GLN A 765 -12.67 -13.41 9.95
N VAL A 766 -13.42 -14.01 10.89
CA VAL A 766 -14.48 -14.99 10.56
C VAL A 766 -15.60 -14.33 9.75
N ALA A 767 -16.07 -13.15 10.15
CA ALA A 767 -17.16 -12.46 9.45
C ALA A 767 -16.84 -12.20 7.97
N VAL A 768 -15.62 -11.76 7.65
CA VAL A 768 -15.19 -11.54 6.26
C VAL A 768 -15.35 -12.78 5.40
N THR A 769 -15.14 -14.00 5.94
CA THR A 769 -15.30 -15.25 5.17
C THR A 769 -16.75 -15.55 4.77
N HIS A 770 -17.73 -14.91 5.42
CA HIS A 770 -19.14 -15.04 5.06
C HIS A 770 -19.60 -13.98 4.04
N GLU A 771 -18.77 -12.98 3.77
CA GLU A 771 -19.14 -11.81 2.97
C GLU A 771 -18.35 -11.72 1.67
N VAL A 772 -17.07 -12.09 1.73
CA VAL A 772 -16.16 -12.06 0.59
C VAL A 772 -15.99 -13.48 0.07
N PRO A 773 -16.46 -13.79 -1.16
CA PRO A 773 -16.33 -15.11 -1.75
C PRO A 773 -14.87 -15.59 -1.79
N GLU A 774 -14.67 -16.92 -1.82
CA GLU A 774 -13.33 -17.54 -1.87
C GLU A 774 -12.38 -17.05 -0.76
N THR A 775 -12.92 -16.73 0.42
CA THR A 775 -12.15 -16.38 1.62
C THR A 775 -12.41 -17.40 2.72
N TYR A 776 -11.35 -17.93 3.32
CA TYR A 776 -11.44 -19.10 4.19
C TYR A 776 -10.71 -18.88 5.51
N ILE A 777 -11.26 -19.38 6.62
CA ILE A 777 -10.47 -19.64 7.82
C ILE A 777 -9.69 -20.93 7.58
N ALA A 778 -8.41 -20.79 7.25
CA ALA A 778 -7.56 -21.90 6.81
C ALA A 778 -6.95 -22.70 7.98
N ALA A 779 -6.80 -22.06 9.14
CA ALA A 779 -6.36 -22.75 10.35
C ALA A 779 -6.81 -21.99 11.59
N ILE A 780 -7.15 -22.75 12.64
CA ILE A 780 -7.35 -22.24 14.00
C ILE A 780 -6.05 -22.42 14.76
N SER A 781 -5.72 -21.42 15.58
CA SER A 781 -4.47 -21.34 16.36
C SER A 781 -4.69 -21.26 17.87
N GLN A 782 -5.94 -21.17 18.33
CA GLN A 782 -6.27 -20.87 19.72
C GLN A 782 -6.07 -22.06 20.67
N ASP A 783 -5.98 -23.26 20.12
CA ASP A 783 -5.61 -24.51 20.79
C ASP A 783 -4.09 -24.70 20.90
N LEU A 784 -3.29 -23.84 20.27
CA LEU A 784 -1.85 -24.02 20.16
C LEU A 784 -1.07 -23.20 21.19
N ASP A 785 0.09 -23.74 21.57
CA ASP A 785 0.97 -23.15 22.57
C ASP A 785 1.75 -21.94 22.07
N ASN A 786 1.93 -20.97 22.97
CA ASN A 786 2.76 -19.79 22.77
C ASN A 786 4.19 -20.00 23.27
N ALA A 787 5.15 -19.44 22.54
CA ALA A 787 6.47 -19.12 23.06
C ALA A 787 6.49 -17.64 23.49
N GLY A 788 6.63 -17.42 24.80
CA GLY A 788 6.69 -16.08 25.37
C GLY A 788 5.34 -15.33 25.30
N ARG A 789 5.37 -14.04 24.94
CA ARG A 789 4.23 -13.12 25.13
C ARG A 789 3.34 -12.89 23.90
N GLN A 790 3.76 -13.36 22.72
CA GLN A 790 3.12 -12.95 21.46
C GLN A 790 3.29 -13.94 20.29
N HIS A 791 4.27 -14.83 20.37
CA HIS A 791 4.59 -15.77 19.29
C HIS A 791 4.18 -17.20 19.66
N LEU A 792 3.95 -18.04 18.66
CA LEU A 792 3.69 -19.46 18.86
C LEU A 792 4.98 -20.25 19.09
N ALA A 793 4.86 -21.42 19.72
CA ALA A 793 5.96 -22.38 19.85
C ALA A 793 6.33 -23.02 18.49
N PRO A 794 7.56 -23.55 18.32
CA PRO A 794 7.97 -24.20 17.07
C PRO A 794 7.07 -25.35 16.59
N GLU A 795 6.54 -26.15 17.51
CA GLU A 795 5.63 -27.27 17.24
C GLU A 795 4.25 -26.74 16.81
N ALA A 796 3.80 -25.64 17.40
CA ALA A 796 2.56 -24.97 17.02
C ALA A 796 2.62 -24.45 15.57
N TYR A 797 3.76 -23.92 15.10
CA TYR A 797 3.91 -23.57 13.69
C TYR A 797 3.83 -24.78 12.77
N THR A 798 4.36 -25.94 13.18
CA THR A 798 4.22 -27.19 12.42
C THR A 798 2.75 -27.56 12.24
N ALA A 799 1.97 -27.55 13.33
CA ALA A 799 0.54 -27.84 13.30
C ALA A 799 -0.22 -26.85 12.40
N LEU A 800 0.08 -25.55 12.49
CA LEU A 800 -0.55 -24.57 11.59
C LEU A 800 -0.19 -24.80 10.13
N GLY A 801 1.08 -25.10 9.82
CA GLY A 801 1.53 -25.42 8.47
C GLY A 801 0.73 -26.55 7.83
N LEU A 802 0.55 -27.64 8.57
CA LEU A 802 -0.26 -28.78 8.13
C LEU A 802 -1.73 -28.42 7.96
N ARG A 803 -2.33 -27.66 8.88
CA ARG A 803 -3.73 -27.21 8.82
C ARG A 803 -3.99 -26.30 7.62
N THR A 804 -3.11 -25.34 7.37
CA THR A 804 -3.22 -24.44 6.21
C THR A 804 -3.06 -25.22 4.89
N ALA A 805 -2.13 -26.18 4.83
CA ALA A 805 -1.96 -27.03 3.64
C ALA A 805 -3.19 -27.92 3.40
N GLN A 806 -3.85 -28.42 4.45
CA GLN A 806 -5.11 -29.14 4.31
C GLN A 806 -6.21 -28.33 3.64
N THR A 807 -6.27 -27.02 3.93
CA THR A 807 -7.24 -26.12 3.25
C THR A 807 -6.96 -26.06 1.76
N VAL A 808 -5.70 -25.90 1.35
CA VAL A 808 -5.31 -25.92 -0.06
C VAL A 808 -5.67 -27.27 -0.71
N LEU A 809 -5.36 -28.39 -0.05
CA LEU A 809 -5.71 -29.72 -0.57
C LEU A 809 -7.23 -29.92 -0.71
N TYR A 810 -8.02 -29.42 0.24
CA TYR A 810 -9.49 -29.45 0.13
C TYR A 810 -9.97 -28.63 -1.08
N LEU A 811 -9.41 -27.44 -1.30
CA LEU A 811 -9.74 -26.59 -2.44
C LEU A 811 -9.29 -27.15 -3.80
N LEU A 812 -8.41 -28.16 -3.78
CA LEU A 812 -7.96 -28.91 -4.96
C LEU A 812 -8.68 -30.26 -5.11
N ASP A 813 -9.69 -30.55 -4.28
CA ASP A 813 -10.40 -31.83 -4.20
C ASP A 813 -9.51 -33.04 -3.82
N GLU A 814 -8.35 -32.76 -3.20
CA GLU A 814 -7.38 -33.75 -2.71
C GLU A 814 -7.61 -34.15 -1.25
N ALA A 815 -8.56 -33.48 -0.59
CA ALA A 815 -9.02 -33.77 0.76
C ALA A 815 -10.53 -33.53 0.90
N SER A 816 -11.20 -34.33 1.74
CA SER A 816 -12.65 -34.24 1.97
C SER A 816 -13.08 -33.16 2.95
N ASN A 817 -12.17 -32.67 3.79
CA ASN A 817 -12.45 -31.67 4.82
C ASN A 817 -11.18 -30.86 5.16
N TYR A 818 -11.38 -29.63 5.62
CA TYR A 818 -10.29 -28.74 6.06
C TYR A 818 -10.52 -28.08 7.43
N ARG A 819 -11.74 -28.16 7.96
CA ARG A 819 -12.12 -27.60 9.26
C ARG A 819 -12.52 -28.71 10.22
N GLY A 820 -12.31 -28.44 11.50
CA GLY A 820 -12.80 -29.29 12.57
C GLY A 820 -14.31 -29.17 12.79
N PRO A 821 -14.81 -29.80 13.86
CA PRO A 821 -16.22 -29.77 14.22
C PRO A 821 -16.67 -28.34 14.53
N SER A 822 -17.98 -28.10 14.48
CA SER A 822 -18.57 -26.79 14.80
C SER A 822 -19.80 -26.92 15.68
N VAL A 823 -20.01 -25.92 16.53
CA VAL A 823 -21.26 -25.81 17.31
C VAL A 823 -22.42 -25.44 16.39
N VAL A 824 -23.49 -26.23 16.43
CA VAL A 824 -24.71 -26.01 15.61
C VAL A 824 -25.94 -25.62 16.43
N GLY A 825 -25.87 -25.75 17.76
CA GLY A 825 -26.96 -25.34 18.64
C GLY A 825 -26.72 -25.78 20.08
N GLY A 826 -27.74 -25.63 20.91
CA GLY A 826 -27.73 -26.12 22.28
C GLY A 826 -29.06 -25.90 22.98
N GLN A 827 -29.22 -26.54 24.13
CA GLN A 827 -30.45 -26.55 24.90
C GLN A 827 -30.16 -26.46 26.40
N ARG A 828 -31.01 -25.76 27.15
CA ARG A 828 -31.02 -25.82 28.60
C ARG A 828 -31.77 -27.07 29.06
N ILE A 829 -31.08 -27.95 29.77
CA ILE A 829 -31.63 -29.21 30.29
C ILE A 829 -32.08 -29.04 31.76
N ALA A 830 -31.39 -28.19 32.52
CA ALA A 830 -31.78 -27.79 33.86
C ALA A 830 -31.38 -26.33 34.12
N ALA A 831 -31.77 -25.77 35.27
CA ALA A 831 -31.49 -24.36 35.59
C ALA A 831 -29.98 -24.02 35.58
N ASP A 832 -29.11 -25.00 35.78
CA ASP A 832 -27.65 -24.90 35.77
C ASP A 832 -26.96 -25.74 34.69
N THR A 833 -27.70 -26.49 33.86
CA THR A 833 -27.13 -27.51 32.96
C THR A 833 -27.58 -27.30 31.52
N PHE A 834 -26.62 -27.33 30.60
CA PHE A 834 -26.76 -26.98 29.20
C PHE A 834 -26.10 -28.03 28.32
N ASP A 835 -26.78 -28.45 27.27
CA ASP A 835 -26.21 -29.29 26.22
C ASP A 835 -25.85 -28.41 25.00
N VAL A 836 -24.68 -28.65 24.43
CA VAL A 836 -24.18 -27.99 23.22
C VAL A 836 -24.01 -29.06 22.14
N TYR A 837 -24.64 -28.84 20.99
CA TYR A 837 -24.66 -29.77 19.87
C TYR A 837 -23.57 -29.43 18.85
N LEU A 838 -22.88 -30.46 18.37
CA LEU A 838 -21.79 -30.38 17.42
C LEU A 838 -22.17 -31.04 16.08
N ALA A 839 -21.67 -30.46 15.00
CA ALA A 839 -21.56 -31.13 13.71
C ALA A 839 -20.10 -31.42 13.39
N HIS A 840 -19.81 -32.68 13.06
CA HIS A 840 -18.51 -33.12 12.56
C HIS A 840 -18.36 -32.80 11.08
N ARG A 841 -17.14 -32.45 10.67
CA ARG A 841 -16.77 -32.21 9.27
C ARG A 841 -15.70 -33.17 8.78
N GLY A 842 -14.80 -33.57 9.67
CA GLY A 842 -13.97 -34.75 9.56
C GLY A 842 -14.20 -35.63 10.79
N GLY A 843 -13.86 -36.91 10.67
CA GLY A 843 -14.09 -37.87 11.75
C GLY A 843 -15.58 -38.03 12.10
N PHE A 844 -15.83 -38.63 13.26
CA PHE A 844 -17.18 -38.88 13.78
C PHE A 844 -17.27 -38.78 15.31
N ASP A 845 -16.17 -38.44 15.98
CA ASP A 845 -16.07 -38.31 17.43
C ASP A 845 -15.05 -37.23 17.83
N PHE A 846 -14.97 -36.91 19.12
CA PHE A 846 -14.04 -35.91 19.65
C PHE A 846 -13.46 -36.30 21.03
N THR A 847 -12.30 -35.74 21.33
CA THR A 847 -11.64 -35.79 22.64
C THR A 847 -11.44 -34.37 23.18
N PRO A 848 -11.30 -34.16 24.50
CA PRO A 848 -11.36 -35.15 25.58
C PRO A 848 -12.79 -35.48 26.05
N GLN A 849 -12.94 -36.53 26.87
CA GLN A 849 -14.26 -36.95 27.40
C GLN A 849 -14.71 -36.14 28.63
N GLU A 850 -13.78 -35.70 29.46
CA GLU A 850 -14.04 -34.98 30.71
C GLU A 850 -13.13 -33.75 30.79
N ALA A 851 -13.44 -32.83 31.72
CA ALA A 851 -12.64 -31.64 32.01
C ALA A 851 -12.30 -30.77 30.77
N ILE A 852 -13.23 -30.72 29.81
CA ILE A 852 -13.09 -29.95 28.58
C ILE A 852 -12.86 -28.47 28.90
N SER A 853 -11.71 -27.93 28.48
CA SER A 853 -11.34 -26.54 28.74
C SER A 853 -11.90 -25.57 27.68
N GLY A 854 -11.78 -24.26 27.91
CA GLY A 854 -12.05 -23.23 26.90
C GLY A 854 -13.49 -22.69 26.88
N TRP A 855 -14.39 -23.27 27.67
CA TRP A 855 -15.75 -22.77 27.85
C TRP A 855 -15.83 -21.61 28.83
N ARG A 856 -16.64 -20.60 28.51
CA ARG A 856 -17.06 -19.53 29.43
C ARG A 856 -18.56 -19.31 29.30
N ALA A 857 -19.23 -19.11 30.42
CA ALA A 857 -20.65 -18.78 30.46
C ALA A 857 -20.85 -17.35 30.96
N SER A 858 -21.80 -16.61 30.41
CA SER A 858 -22.20 -15.31 30.97
C SER A 858 -23.72 -15.10 30.94
N ALA A 859 -24.23 -14.39 31.94
CA ALA A 859 -25.61 -13.92 32.00
C ALA A 859 -25.62 -12.45 32.42
N ASN A 860 -26.41 -11.62 31.75
CA ASN A 860 -26.51 -10.17 31.98
C ASN A 860 -25.13 -9.47 32.05
N GLY A 861 -24.21 -9.87 31.17
CA GLY A 861 -22.86 -9.29 31.07
C GLY A 861 -21.88 -9.74 32.16
N LYS A 862 -22.26 -10.65 33.08
CA LYS A 862 -21.37 -11.20 34.11
C LYS A 862 -21.03 -12.65 33.80
N PHE A 863 -19.74 -13.01 33.91
CA PHE A 863 -19.31 -14.39 33.75
C PHE A 863 -19.75 -15.25 34.93
N LEU A 864 -20.23 -16.45 34.62
CA LEU A 864 -20.68 -17.47 35.56
C LEU A 864 -19.63 -18.58 35.65
N PRO A 865 -19.35 -19.10 36.85
CA PRO A 865 -18.42 -20.22 37.01
C PRO A 865 -19.03 -21.51 36.44
N ILE A 866 -18.23 -22.25 35.67
CA ILE A 866 -18.55 -23.58 35.16
C ILE A 866 -18.00 -24.60 36.16
N SER A 867 -18.86 -25.53 36.62
CA SER A 867 -18.45 -26.62 37.51
C SER A 867 -17.92 -27.82 36.74
N SER A 868 -18.50 -28.12 35.57
CA SER A 868 -18.01 -29.18 34.68
C SER A 868 -18.38 -28.91 33.22
N ALA A 869 -17.51 -29.34 32.32
CA ALA A 869 -17.78 -29.47 30.89
C ALA A 869 -17.27 -30.84 30.45
N ARG A 870 -18.17 -31.68 29.93
CA ARG A 870 -17.86 -33.08 29.57
C ARG A 870 -18.60 -33.53 28.33
N ARG A 871 -18.06 -34.56 27.67
CA ARG A 871 -18.72 -35.25 26.58
C ARG A 871 -19.91 -36.02 27.12
N TYR A 872 -21.09 -35.74 26.57
CA TYR A 872 -22.29 -36.56 26.83
C TYR A 872 -22.37 -37.71 25.83
N ASP A 873 -22.17 -37.39 24.54
CA ASP A 873 -22.04 -38.35 23.45
C ASP A 873 -21.14 -37.76 22.34
N ALA A 874 -20.97 -38.48 21.23
CA ALA A 874 -20.12 -38.06 20.12
C ALA A 874 -20.50 -36.73 19.46
N ARG A 875 -21.69 -36.17 19.71
CA ARG A 875 -22.16 -34.90 19.14
C ARG A 875 -22.63 -33.90 20.20
N THR A 876 -22.50 -34.21 21.48
CA THR A 876 -23.08 -33.41 22.56
C THR A 876 -22.08 -33.19 23.68
N ILE A 877 -21.86 -31.92 24.03
CA ILE A 877 -21.11 -31.50 25.21
C ILE A 877 -22.12 -31.06 26.26
N ARG A 878 -22.00 -31.57 27.49
CA ARG A 878 -22.79 -31.12 28.64
C ARG A 878 -21.96 -30.19 29.52
N ILE A 879 -22.48 -28.99 29.73
CA ILE A 879 -21.89 -27.94 30.55
C ILE A 879 -22.79 -27.70 31.76
N THR A 880 -22.22 -27.77 32.95
CA THR A 880 -22.91 -27.47 34.22
C THR A 880 -22.25 -26.26 34.87
N LEU A 881 -23.07 -25.30 35.31
CA LEU A 881 -22.66 -24.13 36.07
C LEU A 881 -22.57 -24.45 37.56
N SER A 882 -21.75 -23.70 38.31
CA SER A 882 -21.70 -23.88 39.77
C SER A 882 -22.96 -23.35 40.48
N LYS A 883 -23.79 -22.55 39.79
CA LYS A 883 -25.06 -22.01 40.30
C LYS A 883 -26.09 -21.92 39.17
N PRO A 884 -27.39 -22.09 39.46
CA PRO A 884 -28.46 -21.89 38.49
C PRO A 884 -28.45 -20.50 37.86
N ALA A 885 -28.72 -20.43 36.56
CA ALA A 885 -28.90 -19.19 35.82
C ALA A 885 -30.39 -18.96 35.53
N ALA A 886 -30.98 -17.93 36.14
CA ALA A 886 -32.40 -17.60 35.97
C ALA A 886 -32.73 -16.94 34.62
N ASN A 887 -31.72 -16.50 33.88
CA ASN A 887 -31.85 -15.82 32.59
C ASN A 887 -31.12 -16.59 31.51
N ALA A 888 -31.36 -16.23 30.26
CA ALA A 888 -30.61 -16.73 29.12
C ALA A 888 -29.09 -16.62 29.35
N VAL A 889 -28.38 -17.69 29.00
CA VAL A 889 -26.94 -17.82 29.14
C VAL A 889 -26.27 -17.70 27.78
N LEU A 890 -25.21 -16.91 27.71
CA LEU A 890 -24.28 -16.86 26.58
C LEU A 890 -23.11 -17.79 26.90
N LEU A 891 -22.98 -18.86 26.13
CA LEU A 891 -21.83 -19.75 26.14
C LEU A 891 -20.83 -19.31 25.06
N TYR A 892 -19.56 -19.32 25.43
CA TYR A 892 -18.45 -19.02 24.54
C TYR A 892 -17.44 -20.16 24.60
N TYR A 893 -16.90 -20.54 23.45
CA TYR A 893 -15.78 -21.46 23.34
C TYR A 893 -14.57 -20.72 22.76
N LEU A 894 -13.42 -20.85 23.43
CA LEU A 894 -12.15 -20.18 23.08
C LEU A 894 -12.28 -18.65 22.98
N TYR A 895 -12.94 -18.02 23.96
CA TYR A 895 -13.14 -16.57 24.00
C TYR A 895 -11.99 -15.80 24.64
N GLY A 896 -11.63 -14.67 24.04
CA GLY A 896 -10.73 -13.67 24.62
C GLY A 896 -9.29 -13.78 24.14
N ALA A 897 -8.36 -13.05 24.77
CA ALA A 897 -6.99 -12.94 24.24
C ALA A 897 -6.17 -14.22 24.43
N MET A 898 -6.40 -14.93 25.52
CA MET A 898 -5.73 -16.20 25.86
C MET A 898 -6.77 -17.12 26.53
N PRO A 899 -7.63 -17.81 25.74
CA PRO A 899 -8.52 -18.81 26.30
C PRO A 899 -7.76 -20.00 26.90
N GLU A 900 -8.37 -20.67 27.87
CA GLU A 900 -7.83 -21.91 28.44
C GLU A 900 -7.99 -23.05 27.43
N ALA A 901 -6.87 -23.64 26.99
CA ALA A 901 -6.87 -24.57 25.86
C ALA A 901 -6.10 -25.88 26.12
N GLN A 902 -5.69 -26.14 27.37
CA GLN A 902 -4.93 -27.34 27.74
C GLN A 902 -5.68 -28.64 27.45
N GLN A 903 -7.02 -28.59 27.50
CA GLN A 903 -7.92 -29.71 27.18
C GLN A 903 -8.95 -29.26 26.14
N ALA A 904 -8.49 -28.53 25.12
CA ALA A 904 -9.31 -28.12 23.99
C ALA A 904 -9.77 -29.33 23.17
N ILE A 905 -10.96 -29.20 22.58
CA ILE A 905 -11.61 -30.25 21.82
C ILE A 905 -10.97 -30.41 20.45
N HIS A 906 -10.65 -31.65 20.10
CA HIS A 906 -10.18 -32.06 18.77
C HIS A 906 -11.04 -33.22 18.25
N ASP A 907 -11.27 -33.25 16.94
CA ASP A 907 -11.90 -34.41 16.31
C ASP A 907 -10.95 -35.62 16.25
N ASN A 908 -11.50 -36.78 15.92
CA ASN A 908 -10.74 -38.00 15.69
C ASN A 908 -10.34 -38.21 14.22
N SER A 909 -10.30 -37.15 13.41
CA SER A 909 -9.76 -37.24 12.05
C SER A 909 -8.24 -37.43 12.10
N THR A 910 -7.62 -37.83 10.99
CA THR A 910 -6.15 -38.01 10.91
C THR A 910 -5.36 -36.75 11.26
N MET A 911 -5.94 -35.57 11.13
CA MET A 911 -5.27 -34.32 11.50
C MET A 911 -5.67 -33.79 12.88
N GLU A 912 -6.60 -34.45 13.56
CA GLU A 912 -7.11 -34.03 14.88
C GLU A 912 -7.46 -32.53 14.90
N LEU A 913 -8.43 -32.12 14.08
CA LEU A 913 -8.75 -30.71 13.89
C LEU A 913 -9.52 -30.16 15.10
N PRO A 914 -9.22 -28.93 15.56
CA PRO A 914 -9.85 -28.37 16.75
C PRO A 914 -11.31 -27.97 16.49
N LEU A 915 -12.14 -28.04 17.53
CA LEU A 915 -13.48 -27.43 17.53
C LEU A 915 -13.35 -25.93 17.25
N GLU A 916 -14.23 -25.43 16.39
CA GLU A 916 -14.23 -24.00 16.06
C GLU A 916 -14.67 -23.11 17.22
N PRO A 917 -14.08 -21.91 17.35
CA PRO A 917 -14.57 -20.89 18.29
C PRO A 917 -16.05 -20.64 18.09
N ALA A 918 -16.80 -20.56 19.19
CA ALA A 918 -18.25 -20.50 19.15
C ALA A 918 -18.80 -19.49 20.15
N LYS A 919 -19.96 -18.92 19.80
CA LYS A 919 -20.79 -18.11 20.68
C LYS A 919 -22.24 -18.56 20.51
N LEU A 920 -22.86 -19.00 21.59
CA LEU A 920 -24.22 -19.54 21.59
C LEU A 920 -25.05 -18.88 22.70
N LYS A 921 -26.25 -18.41 22.38
CA LYS A 921 -27.24 -17.99 23.37
C LYS A 921 -28.21 -19.14 23.61
N ILE A 922 -28.38 -19.55 24.86
CA ILE A 922 -29.37 -20.56 25.27
C ILE A 922 -30.33 -19.90 26.26
N GLU A 923 -31.63 -20.06 26.01
CA GLU A 923 -32.67 -19.45 26.85
C GLU A 923 -32.90 -20.21 28.16
#